data_AF-A0A4U7B158-F1
#
_entry.id   AF-A0A4U7B158-F1
#
_cell.length_a   1.000
_cell.length_b   1.000
_cell.length_c   1.000
_cell.angle_alpha   90.00
_cell.angle_beta   90.00
_cell.angle_gamma   90.00
#
_symmetry.space_group_name_H-M   'P 1'
#
loop_
_entity.id
_entity.type
_entity.pdbx_description
1 polymer ?
#
loop_
_entity_poly.entity_id
_entity_poly.type
_entity_poly.pdbx_seq_one_letter_code
_entity_poly.pdbx_strand_id
1 'polypeptide(L)'
;MNSISEHALEELREVIETFPIIDNHAHNLLRADKQDSYSLLSCVTEATGDALQDTPRSLAHLRAVKQLRELYGCDSSATWNDLLRKRAELLSADPDDLNRRCLAGTHTILIDDGIDREHTVHSYRWHDQFTTGKNKRIVRIETLAADIMKMMYEEGDMPLSGLEHIDSSEIWPVFLQAFENAIADEVKDEDVAGFKSVVCYRTGLDVMVADEISTTAAGQESFRKYLRSCSRGHYRIHHKGLNDCLVISACKLVAASHKQTGISKPFQFHTGLGDNDISLLRSNPAHMQPLIAAFPTVVFVLLHSSYPYTREAGYLATVYKNAYLDLGEIFPMVSIEGQISAIKQSMELTPFSKLLWSTDGHHHPETYWLANKQFRRVLFRVFKDLLAEEVIDLDDAIQAIKDILFENSNRIYNLKIVLGEEQDEGKKPLAIMPSASTAETRTAQIASKETRPLYNHRILQSFLKNPYGQSTTYFIVEWVDHMGTIRSRSMPVSSFRRLVHTRQRLGITRGNLHTLQDDTITPPTNAIGQIYVEPELSTIRPIHWKDLYGSAAVIATFHDLGGAPLAECPRSILTSLSSRLASHHNLSILVGFELEVTFLRLPTSDASSETIPFAPIESFAAHAWGTLTPFQAQSTWPLITKIVNELSSLGYRIDHFHSESGQGQYEFALAPLPLVQAVDNLYLIRQAIQLKAHRYGLRATFHPMPIDGVGSGLHAHISLNPIFPIPPTKPREGSEIQNAPPPTAAAAETEITLSDPAAPAAAITAAPTPSYPESPFWASVLSSLRAICAFTLPAQESYKRVIDDAWTGGSWVAWGTENREVPLRRVMGSSSGDERFEIRCMDGMGNAYFALAAIVGAGLEGLDLWERGEKRGLGRDCDVNPSKMTDAQGEEYGITEKLPQSVEEALVALEGSETLRKAIGHGVVRDYILMKRAEQEKLNQMEEGKRREWLIQRY
;
A
#
# COMPACT_ATOMS: atom_id res chain seq x y z
N MET A 1 24.06 12.50 -8.29
CA MET A 1 24.28 11.08 -7.99
C MET A 1 24.77 10.46 -9.26
N ASN A 2 25.92 9.81 -9.18
CA ASN A 2 26.58 9.22 -10.33
C ASN A 2 25.62 8.22 -10.96
N SER A 3 25.42 8.32 -12.27
CA SER A 3 24.69 7.27 -12.99
C SER A 3 25.50 5.98 -12.82
N ILE A 4 24.91 4.93 -12.25
CA ILE A 4 25.45 3.58 -12.44
C ILE A 4 25.61 3.39 -13.93
N SER A 5 26.80 3.01 -14.38
CA SER A 5 27.02 2.79 -15.81
C SER A 5 26.09 1.69 -16.31
N GLU A 6 25.57 1.82 -17.53
CA GLU A 6 24.81 0.74 -18.16
C GLU A 6 25.63 -0.57 -18.17
N HIS A 7 26.96 -0.45 -18.28
CA HIS A 7 27.89 -1.56 -18.15
C HIS A 7 27.81 -2.27 -16.80
N ALA A 8 27.82 -1.54 -15.68
CA ALA A 8 27.74 -2.14 -14.35
C ALA A 8 26.38 -2.83 -14.10
N LEU A 9 25.30 -2.27 -14.66
CA LEU A 9 23.98 -2.92 -14.58
C LEU A 9 23.89 -4.19 -15.43
N GLU A 10 24.54 -4.20 -16.58
CA GLU A 10 24.60 -5.37 -17.45
C GLU A 10 25.47 -6.47 -16.82
N GLU A 11 26.62 -6.11 -16.26
CA GLU A 11 27.50 -7.06 -15.56
C GLU A 11 26.82 -7.67 -14.33
N LEU A 12 26.15 -6.86 -13.50
CA LEU A 12 25.35 -7.36 -12.38
C LEU A 12 24.25 -8.31 -12.87
N ARG A 13 23.56 -7.96 -13.97
CA ARG A 13 22.51 -8.80 -14.56
C ARG A 13 23.09 -10.12 -15.02
N GLU A 14 24.19 -10.08 -15.77
CA GLU A 14 24.85 -11.25 -16.33
C GLU A 14 25.20 -12.22 -15.20
N VAL A 15 25.92 -11.77 -14.16
CA VAL A 15 26.26 -12.62 -13.01
C VAL A 15 25.01 -13.22 -12.34
N ILE A 16 23.98 -12.42 -12.08
CA ILE A 16 22.75 -12.92 -11.43
C ILE A 16 21.99 -13.89 -12.32
N GLU A 17 22.08 -13.79 -13.65
CA GLU A 17 21.35 -14.65 -14.56
C GLU A 17 22.14 -15.91 -14.93
N THR A 18 23.47 -15.89 -14.88
CA THR A 18 24.33 -16.98 -15.38
C THR A 18 25.13 -17.73 -14.31
N PHE A 19 25.39 -17.12 -13.16
CA PHE A 19 26.24 -17.75 -12.15
C PHE A 19 25.56 -19.02 -11.58
N PRO A 20 26.28 -20.15 -11.46
CA PRO A 20 25.72 -21.41 -10.99
C PRO A 20 25.19 -21.28 -9.56
N ILE A 21 24.18 -22.07 -9.24
CA ILE A 21 23.53 -22.05 -7.92
C ILE A 21 23.63 -23.41 -7.22
N ILE A 22 23.95 -23.40 -5.94
CA ILE A 22 23.77 -24.55 -5.05
C ILE A 22 22.43 -24.37 -4.34
N ASP A 23 21.51 -25.26 -4.62
CA ASP A 23 20.23 -25.31 -3.93
C ASP A 23 20.41 -26.07 -2.62
N ASN A 24 20.53 -25.35 -1.50
CA ASN A 24 20.93 -25.97 -0.23
C ASN A 24 19.81 -26.72 0.48
N HIS A 25 18.57 -26.69 -0.03
CA HIS A 25 17.45 -27.46 0.51
C HIS A 25 16.36 -27.64 -0.53
N ALA A 26 16.10 -28.89 -0.91
CA ALA A 26 14.93 -29.23 -1.70
C ALA A 26 14.55 -30.70 -1.46
N HIS A 27 13.60 -31.21 -2.21
CA HIS A 27 13.00 -32.52 -2.03
C HIS A 27 12.83 -33.27 -3.35
N ASN A 28 12.78 -34.59 -3.26
CA ASN A 28 12.71 -35.46 -4.41
C ASN A 28 11.48 -35.18 -5.31
N LEU A 29 11.70 -35.27 -6.62
CA LEU A 29 10.64 -35.19 -7.62
C LEU A 29 9.78 -36.46 -7.65
N LEU A 30 8.49 -36.30 -7.96
CA LEU A 30 7.55 -37.40 -8.10
C LEU A 30 7.95 -38.33 -9.23
N ARG A 31 7.70 -39.63 -9.02
CA ARG A 31 7.79 -40.60 -10.09
C ARG A 31 6.74 -40.34 -11.16
N ALA A 32 7.05 -40.68 -12.41
CA ALA A 32 6.12 -40.52 -13.52
C ALA A 32 4.75 -41.19 -13.27
N ASP A 33 4.73 -42.36 -12.61
CA ASP A 33 3.50 -43.09 -12.26
C ASP A 33 2.74 -42.51 -11.05
N LYS A 34 3.25 -41.42 -10.45
CA LYS A 34 2.75 -40.77 -9.24
C LYS A 34 2.50 -39.29 -9.40
N GLN A 35 2.59 -38.75 -10.63
CA GLN A 35 2.46 -37.31 -10.89
C GLN A 35 1.14 -36.68 -10.43
N ASP A 36 0.05 -37.46 -10.38
CA ASP A 36 -1.27 -37.00 -9.93
C ASP A 36 -1.47 -37.12 -8.40
N SER A 37 -0.46 -37.61 -7.66
CA SER A 37 -0.56 -37.77 -6.20
C SER A 37 -0.65 -36.43 -5.48
N TYR A 38 -0.10 -35.37 -6.09
CA TYR A 38 -0.12 -34.02 -5.56
C TYR A 38 -0.52 -33.02 -6.66
N SER A 39 -1.38 -32.07 -6.32
CA SER A 39 -1.80 -31.01 -7.24
C SER A 39 -0.62 -30.14 -7.65
N LEU A 40 -0.56 -29.72 -8.91
CA LEU A 40 0.40 -28.71 -9.37
C LEU A 40 0.27 -27.37 -8.63
N LEU A 41 -0.88 -27.12 -7.98
CA LEU A 41 -1.06 -25.94 -7.15
C LEU A 41 -0.10 -25.90 -5.95
N SER A 42 0.41 -27.04 -5.47
CA SER A 42 1.39 -27.06 -4.36
C SER A 42 2.67 -26.30 -4.68
N CYS A 43 3.01 -26.12 -5.97
CA CYS A 43 4.14 -25.28 -6.39
C CYS A 43 4.08 -23.85 -5.84
N VAL A 44 2.91 -23.34 -5.45
CA VAL A 44 2.71 -21.93 -5.05
C VAL A 44 2.02 -21.78 -3.70
N THR A 45 1.84 -22.86 -2.94
CA THR A 45 1.14 -22.82 -1.65
C THR A 45 1.41 -24.08 -0.82
N GLU A 46 1.46 -23.89 0.49
CA GLU A 46 1.40 -24.97 1.49
C GLU A 46 -0.03 -25.36 1.89
N ALA A 47 -1.05 -24.76 1.26
CA ALA A 47 -2.44 -25.10 1.55
C ALA A 47 -2.73 -26.55 1.10
N THR A 48 -3.40 -27.31 1.96
CA THR A 48 -3.85 -28.68 1.67
C THR A 48 -5.37 -28.79 1.85
N GLY A 49 -5.96 -29.88 1.35
CA GLY A 49 -7.40 -30.12 1.45
C GLY A 49 -8.25 -29.04 0.78
N ASP A 50 -9.37 -28.68 1.41
CA ASP A 50 -10.33 -27.72 0.84
C ASP A 50 -9.75 -26.31 0.65
N ALA A 51 -8.76 -25.91 1.47
CA ALA A 51 -8.11 -24.61 1.36
C ALA A 51 -7.37 -24.42 0.02
N LEU A 52 -6.98 -25.52 -0.65
CA LEU A 52 -6.32 -25.47 -1.96
C LEU A 52 -7.24 -24.89 -3.05
N GLN A 53 -8.56 -24.90 -2.86
CA GLN A 53 -9.53 -24.37 -3.81
C GLN A 53 -9.44 -22.84 -3.95
N ASP A 54 -8.92 -22.14 -2.94
CA ASP A 54 -8.75 -20.69 -2.94
C ASP A 54 -7.43 -20.26 -3.61
N THR A 55 -6.45 -21.16 -3.70
CA THR A 55 -5.11 -20.90 -4.25
C THR A 55 -5.13 -20.26 -5.64
N PRO A 56 -6.01 -20.63 -6.60
CA PRO A 56 -6.08 -19.99 -7.91
C PRO A 56 -6.35 -18.47 -7.89
N ARG A 57 -6.83 -17.94 -6.76
CA ARG A 57 -7.07 -16.50 -6.56
C ARG A 57 -5.89 -15.77 -5.90
N SER A 58 -4.85 -16.49 -5.48
CA SER A 58 -3.69 -15.90 -4.80
C SER A 58 -2.74 -15.18 -5.77
N LEU A 59 -2.02 -14.17 -5.27
CA LEU A 59 -1.00 -13.46 -6.05
C LEU A 59 0.15 -14.39 -6.49
N ALA A 60 0.51 -15.36 -5.65
CA ALA A 60 1.53 -16.36 -5.95
C ALA A 60 1.14 -17.20 -7.17
N HIS A 61 -0.09 -17.72 -7.17
CA HIS A 61 -0.65 -18.47 -8.30
C HIS A 61 -0.76 -17.61 -9.57
N LEU A 62 -1.40 -16.44 -9.49
CA LEU A 62 -1.62 -15.57 -10.65
C LEU A 62 -0.31 -15.14 -11.32
N ARG A 63 0.78 -15.01 -10.55
CA ARG A 63 2.13 -14.78 -11.08
C ARG A 63 2.71 -16.05 -11.71
N ALA A 64 2.64 -17.19 -11.02
CA ALA A 64 3.17 -18.46 -11.51
C ALA A 64 2.52 -18.87 -12.83
N VAL A 65 1.21 -18.71 -13.00
CA VAL A 65 0.50 -18.96 -14.27
C VAL A 65 1.16 -18.21 -15.43
N LYS A 66 1.50 -16.93 -15.25
CA LYS A 66 2.16 -16.14 -16.31
C LYS A 66 3.54 -16.65 -16.64
N GLN A 67 4.28 -17.13 -15.64
CA GLN A 67 5.63 -17.64 -15.82
C GLN A 67 5.62 -19.06 -16.41
N LEU A 68 4.69 -19.92 -15.98
CA LEU A 68 4.51 -21.26 -16.53
C LEU A 68 4.08 -21.25 -17.99
N ARG A 69 3.39 -20.20 -18.47
CA ARG A 69 3.17 -20.01 -19.92
C ARG A 69 4.48 -19.96 -20.70
N GLU A 70 5.47 -19.25 -20.18
CA GLU A 70 6.79 -19.17 -20.80
C GLU A 70 7.52 -20.52 -20.74
N LEU A 71 7.48 -21.19 -19.58
CA LEU A 71 8.04 -22.53 -19.44
C LEU A 71 7.36 -23.54 -20.37
N TYR A 72 6.06 -23.45 -20.64
CA TYR A 72 5.39 -24.42 -21.51
C TYR A 72 5.31 -24.01 -22.98
N GLY A 73 5.77 -22.80 -23.33
CA GLY A 73 5.63 -22.25 -24.67
C GLY A 73 4.17 -21.97 -25.07
N CYS A 74 3.35 -21.56 -24.10
CA CYS A 74 1.94 -21.25 -24.31
C CYS A 74 1.71 -19.76 -24.65
N ASP A 75 0.61 -19.49 -25.35
CA ASP A 75 0.16 -18.13 -25.63
C ASP A 75 -0.19 -17.35 -24.35
N SER A 76 -0.06 -16.02 -24.41
CA SER A 76 -0.34 -15.10 -23.30
C SER A 76 -1.78 -15.17 -22.76
N SER A 77 -2.74 -15.63 -23.57
CA SER A 77 -4.15 -15.83 -23.21
C SER A 77 -4.44 -17.19 -22.57
N ALA A 78 -3.50 -18.14 -22.57
CA ALA A 78 -3.71 -19.51 -22.07
C ALA A 78 -4.17 -19.53 -20.60
N THR A 79 -5.30 -20.16 -20.33
CA THR A 79 -5.87 -20.32 -18.99
C THR A 79 -5.10 -21.35 -18.17
N TRP A 80 -5.39 -21.45 -16.86
CA TRP A 80 -4.79 -22.50 -16.02
C TRP A 80 -5.07 -23.91 -16.55
N ASN A 81 -6.29 -24.16 -17.03
CA ASN A 81 -6.65 -25.45 -17.62
C ASN A 81 -5.88 -25.73 -18.92
N ASP A 82 -5.57 -24.70 -19.72
CA ASP A 82 -4.70 -24.84 -20.90
C ASP A 82 -3.29 -25.23 -20.49
N LEU A 83 -2.75 -24.66 -19.40
CA LEU A 83 -1.44 -25.02 -18.87
C LEU A 83 -1.40 -26.45 -18.34
N LEU A 84 -2.45 -26.90 -17.63
CA LEU A 84 -2.54 -28.28 -17.17
C LEU A 84 -2.54 -29.28 -18.35
N ARG A 85 -3.31 -28.97 -19.41
CA ARG A 85 -3.28 -29.78 -20.64
C ARG A 85 -1.90 -29.77 -21.30
N LYS A 86 -1.30 -28.59 -21.44
CA LYS A 86 0.02 -28.48 -22.08
C LYS A 86 1.09 -29.22 -21.28
N ARG A 87 1.04 -29.12 -19.95
CA ARG A 87 1.92 -29.87 -19.06
C ARG A 87 1.77 -31.37 -19.28
N ALA A 88 0.54 -31.88 -19.32
CA ALA A 88 0.29 -33.30 -19.58
C ALA A 88 0.84 -33.75 -20.95
N GLU A 89 0.74 -32.92 -21.99
CA GLU A 89 1.36 -33.19 -23.30
C GLU A 89 2.89 -33.27 -23.20
N LEU A 90 3.53 -32.32 -22.52
CA LEU A 90 4.99 -32.28 -22.35
C LEU A 90 5.49 -33.51 -21.58
N LEU A 91 4.83 -33.86 -20.48
CA LEU A 91 5.15 -35.03 -19.67
C LEU A 91 4.93 -36.34 -20.42
N SER A 92 3.95 -36.39 -21.33
CA SER A 92 3.71 -37.57 -22.18
C SER A 92 4.75 -37.71 -23.30
N ALA A 93 5.31 -36.59 -23.77
CA ALA A 93 6.28 -36.57 -24.86
C ALA A 93 7.69 -36.93 -24.36
N ASP A 94 8.17 -36.23 -23.33
CA ASP A 94 9.45 -36.50 -22.67
C ASP A 94 9.39 -35.91 -21.24
N PRO A 95 9.12 -36.73 -20.21
CA PRO A 95 9.05 -36.23 -18.83
C PRO A 95 10.40 -35.68 -18.36
N ASP A 96 11.51 -36.18 -18.89
CA ASP A 96 12.85 -35.75 -18.51
C ASP A 96 13.22 -34.39 -19.14
N ASP A 97 12.61 -34.01 -20.26
CA ASP A 97 12.81 -32.67 -20.85
C ASP A 97 12.35 -31.58 -19.88
N LEU A 98 11.15 -31.72 -19.30
CA LEU A 98 10.64 -30.72 -18.37
C LEU A 98 11.50 -30.63 -17.11
N ASN A 99 11.98 -31.76 -16.59
CA ASN A 99 12.92 -31.81 -15.47
C ASN A 99 14.24 -31.10 -15.81
N ARG A 100 14.84 -31.39 -16.98
CA ARG A 100 16.06 -30.72 -17.48
C ARG A 100 15.87 -29.21 -17.55
N ARG A 101 14.74 -28.75 -18.08
CA ARG A 101 14.44 -27.31 -18.24
C ARG A 101 14.23 -26.60 -16.92
N CYS A 102 13.62 -27.28 -15.94
CA CYS A 102 13.35 -26.68 -14.64
C CYS A 102 14.58 -26.61 -13.73
N LEU A 103 15.45 -27.61 -13.82
CA LEU A 103 16.67 -27.72 -13.01
C LEU A 103 17.92 -27.13 -13.70
N ALA A 104 17.78 -26.65 -14.93
CA ALA A 104 18.84 -25.96 -15.64
C ALA A 104 19.43 -24.83 -14.77
N GLY A 105 20.75 -24.67 -14.80
CA GLY A 105 21.44 -23.66 -14.00
C GLY A 105 21.69 -24.02 -12.54
N THR A 106 21.07 -25.07 -12.02
CA THR A 106 21.40 -25.63 -10.70
C THR A 106 22.64 -26.52 -10.82
N HIS A 107 23.68 -26.19 -10.06
CA HIS A 107 24.89 -27.00 -10.01
C HIS A 107 24.66 -28.26 -9.18
N THR A 108 24.19 -28.11 -7.95
CA THR A 108 23.98 -29.20 -6.99
C THR A 108 22.78 -28.88 -6.13
N ILE A 109 21.98 -29.90 -5.82
CA ILE A 109 20.85 -29.85 -4.88
C ILE A 109 21.21 -30.68 -3.65
N LEU A 110 20.96 -30.12 -2.47
CA LEU A 110 21.00 -30.84 -1.20
C LEU A 110 19.57 -31.27 -0.85
N ILE A 111 19.30 -32.56 -1.05
CA ILE A 111 17.96 -33.11 -1.07
C ILE A 111 17.63 -33.72 0.29
N ASP A 112 16.61 -33.18 0.96
CA ASP A 112 15.95 -33.86 2.06
C ASP A 112 15.07 -34.99 1.52
N ASP A 113 15.57 -36.21 1.68
CA ASP A 113 15.00 -37.44 1.18
C ASP A 113 14.02 -38.12 2.16
N GLY A 114 13.64 -37.41 3.23
CA GLY A 114 12.78 -37.94 4.28
C GLY A 114 11.33 -37.46 4.26
N ILE A 115 10.92 -36.65 3.27
CA ILE A 115 9.55 -36.11 3.17
C ILE A 115 8.54 -37.16 2.68
N ASP A 116 8.82 -37.80 1.55
CA ASP A 116 7.99 -38.83 0.93
C ASP A 116 8.74 -40.16 0.88
N ARG A 117 7.99 -41.26 0.81
CA ARG A 117 8.58 -42.61 0.78
C ARG A 117 9.08 -42.96 -0.64
N GLU A 118 10.06 -43.86 -0.72
CA GLU A 118 10.74 -44.27 -1.98
C GLU A 118 9.81 -44.74 -3.12
N HIS A 119 8.58 -45.15 -2.81
CA HIS A 119 7.60 -45.59 -3.82
C HIS A 119 6.82 -44.44 -4.47
N THR A 120 6.93 -43.20 -3.96
CA THR A 120 6.22 -42.02 -4.45
C THR A 120 7.13 -41.10 -5.26
N VAL A 121 8.39 -40.98 -4.84
CA VAL A 121 9.38 -40.06 -5.39
C VAL A 121 10.61 -40.79 -5.93
N HIS A 122 11.37 -40.14 -6.80
CA HIS A 122 12.66 -40.66 -7.26
C HIS A 122 13.72 -40.61 -6.14
N SER A 123 14.77 -41.41 -6.22
CA SER A 123 15.89 -41.30 -5.27
C SER A 123 16.67 -39.99 -5.47
N TYR A 124 17.40 -39.52 -4.45
CA TYR A 124 18.15 -38.27 -4.57
C TYR A 124 19.17 -38.31 -5.74
N ARG A 125 19.86 -39.45 -5.93
CA ARG A 125 20.82 -39.66 -7.04
C ARG A 125 20.19 -39.57 -8.43
N TRP A 126 18.90 -39.84 -8.57
CA TRP A 126 18.24 -39.72 -9.87
C TRP A 126 18.28 -38.28 -10.40
N HIS A 127 18.39 -37.28 -9.53
CA HIS A 127 18.48 -35.87 -9.92
C HIS A 127 19.82 -35.51 -10.58
N ASP A 128 20.86 -36.35 -10.44
CA ASP A 128 22.21 -36.11 -10.99
C ASP A 128 22.22 -35.97 -12.51
N GLN A 129 21.20 -36.49 -13.20
CA GLN A 129 21.07 -36.37 -14.65
C GLN A 129 20.57 -34.98 -15.11
N PHE A 130 20.10 -34.14 -14.19
CA PHE A 130 19.53 -32.82 -14.47
C PHE A 130 20.39 -31.67 -13.93
N THR A 131 21.40 -31.96 -13.12
CA THR A 131 22.30 -30.98 -12.50
C THR A 131 23.73 -31.16 -13.01
N THR A 132 24.54 -30.11 -12.91
CA THR A 132 25.95 -30.16 -13.37
C THR A 132 26.83 -31.02 -12.47
N GLY A 133 26.62 -30.91 -11.16
CA GLY A 133 27.30 -31.68 -10.12
C GLY A 133 26.40 -32.76 -9.52
N LYS A 134 27.00 -33.62 -8.70
CA LYS A 134 26.26 -34.64 -7.95
C LYS A 134 25.44 -34.02 -6.85
N ASN A 135 24.23 -34.51 -6.67
CA ASN A 135 23.34 -34.14 -5.58
C ASN A 135 23.72 -34.90 -4.30
N LYS A 136 23.42 -34.30 -3.15
CA LYS A 136 23.76 -34.85 -1.82
C LYS A 136 22.51 -34.94 -0.96
N ARG A 137 22.58 -35.74 0.10
CA ARG A 137 21.46 -36.02 1.00
C ARG A 137 21.47 -35.06 2.19
N ILE A 138 20.29 -34.66 2.62
CA ILE A 138 20.01 -34.06 3.92
C ILE A 138 19.14 -35.03 4.70
N VAL A 139 19.64 -35.55 5.81
CA VAL A 139 18.91 -36.58 6.57
C VAL A 139 17.90 -35.94 7.51
N ARG A 140 16.61 -36.22 7.29
CA ARG A 140 15.53 -35.81 8.20
C ARG A 140 15.48 -36.71 9.41
N ILE A 141 15.92 -36.20 10.56
CA ILE A 141 16.16 -37.00 11.76
C ILE A 141 14.90 -37.67 12.29
N GLU A 142 13.73 -37.04 12.13
CA GLU A 142 12.50 -37.62 12.64
C GLU A 142 11.93 -38.70 11.72
N THR A 143 12.28 -38.70 10.44
CA THR A 143 11.96 -39.82 9.53
C THR A 143 12.85 -41.01 9.83
N LEU A 144 14.14 -40.77 10.07
CA LEU A 144 15.08 -41.80 10.52
C LEU A 144 14.61 -42.45 11.83
N ALA A 145 14.21 -41.65 12.81
CA ALA A 145 13.64 -42.15 14.07
C ALA A 145 12.35 -42.96 13.86
N ALA A 146 11.46 -42.51 12.97
CA ALA A 146 10.24 -43.26 12.63
C ALA A 146 10.55 -44.60 11.94
N ASP A 147 11.59 -44.66 11.10
CA ASP A 147 12.01 -45.88 10.41
C ASP A 147 12.67 -46.87 11.35
N ILE A 148 13.45 -46.39 12.32
CA ILE A 148 13.96 -47.23 13.42
C ILE A 148 12.80 -47.83 14.21
N MET A 149 11.77 -47.04 14.53
CA MET A 149 10.57 -47.57 15.20
C MET A 149 9.84 -48.60 14.35
N LYS A 150 9.74 -48.36 13.03
CA LYS A 150 9.17 -49.32 12.10
C LYS A 150 9.97 -50.62 12.08
N MET A 151 11.30 -50.58 11.94
CA MET A 151 12.16 -51.78 11.96
C MET A 151 12.05 -52.53 13.30
N MET A 152 12.07 -51.81 14.42
CA MET A 152 11.90 -52.40 15.75
C MET A 152 10.52 -53.05 15.95
N TYR A 153 9.49 -52.59 15.22
CA TYR A 153 8.13 -53.14 15.30
C TYR A 153 7.85 -54.25 14.28
N GLU A 154 8.31 -54.09 13.04
CA GLU A 154 7.97 -54.96 11.90
C GLU A 154 9.04 -56.03 11.63
N GLU A 155 10.30 -55.77 11.99
CA GLU A 155 11.46 -56.59 11.58
C GLU A 155 12.28 -57.15 12.77
N GLY A 156 11.97 -56.83 14.04
CA GLY A 156 12.67 -57.31 15.26
C GLY A 156 11.78 -57.48 16.52
N ASP A 157 12.31 -58.13 17.58
CA ASP A 157 11.69 -58.78 18.77
C ASP A 157 10.67 -58.01 19.67
N MET A 158 9.99 -56.95 19.19
CA MET A 158 8.97 -56.24 19.98
C MET A 158 7.55 -56.37 19.41
N PRO A 159 6.78 -57.40 19.80
CA PRO A 159 5.34 -57.40 19.59
C PRO A 159 4.67 -56.36 20.53
N LEU A 160 4.20 -55.21 20.02
CA LEU A 160 3.42 -54.23 20.81
C LEU A 160 2.04 -54.75 21.25
N SER A 161 1.70 -56.01 20.96
CA SER A 161 0.57 -56.69 21.61
C SER A 161 0.93 -56.91 23.08
N GLY A 162 0.41 -56.06 23.97
CA GLY A 162 0.72 -56.10 25.41
C GLY A 162 1.50 -54.90 25.94
N LEU A 163 1.50 -53.75 25.24
CA LEU A 163 2.05 -52.47 25.68
C LEU A 163 1.69 -52.03 27.12
N GLU A 164 0.65 -52.62 27.71
CA GLU A 164 0.26 -52.44 29.11
C GLU A 164 1.25 -53.07 30.11
N HIS A 165 2.09 -54.00 29.65
CA HIS A 165 3.00 -54.81 30.48
C HIS A 165 4.49 -54.60 30.16
N ILE A 166 4.80 -53.85 29.10
CA ILE A 166 6.17 -53.62 28.65
C ILE A 166 6.74 -52.39 29.37
N ASP A 167 7.88 -52.57 30.06
CA ASP A 167 8.56 -51.46 30.73
C ASP A 167 9.31 -50.60 29.71
N SER A 168 8.84 -49.36 29.54
CA SER A 168 9.50 -48.34 28.72
C SER A 168 10.98 -48.10 29.10
N SER A 169 11.40 -48.47 30.31
CA SER A 169 12.79 -48.39 30.76
C SER A 169 13.74 -49.35 30.04
N GLU A 170 13.23 -50.45 29.46
CA GLU A 170 14.06 -51.44 28.75
C GLU A 170 14.20 -51.09 27.26
N ILE A 171 13.17 -50.50 26.66
CA ILE A 171 13.13 -50.22 25.20
C ILE A 171 13.74 -48.88 24.85
N TRP A 172 13.49 -47.87 25.68
CA TRP A 172 13.98 -46.52 25.43
C TRP A 172 15.49 -46.47 25.18
N PRO A 173 16.35 -47.12 25.99
CA PRO A 173 17.79 -47.15 25.73
C PRO A 173 18.13 -47.80 24.39
N VAL A 174 17.42 -48.87 23.98
CA VAL A 174 17.65 -49.57 22.71
C VAL A 174 17.30 -48.66 21.53
N PHE A 175 16.14 -48.02 21.58
CA PHE A 175 15.69 -47.08 20.54
C PHE A 175 16.65 -45.88 20.43
N LEU A 176 16.99 -45.24 21.55
CA LEU A 176 17.87 -44.09 21.56
C LEU A 176 19.26 -44.46 21.04
N GLN A 177 19.81 -45.60 21.47
CA GLN A 177 21.09 -46.09 20.97
C GLN A 177 21.06 -46.40 19.47
N ALA A 178 19.98 -47.00 18.97
CA ALA A 178 19.82 -47.26 17.54
C ALA A 178 19.76 -45.95 16.74
N PHE A 179 19.04 -44.95 17.23
CA PHE A 179 19.01 -43.62 16.63
C PHE A 179 20.39 -42.94 16.65
N GLU A 180 21.08 -42.96 17.78
CA GLU A 180 22.41 -42.37 17.91
C GLU A 180 23.44 -43.06 17.01
N ASN A 181 23.38 -44.38 16.88
CA ASN A 181 24.22 -45.13 15.94
C ASN A 181 23.92 -44.72 14.49
N ALA A 182 22.64 -44.65 14.11
CA ALA A 182 22.25 -44.25 12.77
C ALA A 182 22.74 -42.82 12.45
N ILE A 183 22.56 -41.86 13.36
CA ILE A 183 23.12 -40.51 13.19
C ILE A 183 24.65 -40.55 13.08
N ALA A 184 25.34 -41.34 13.90
CA ALA A 184 26.80 -41.45 13.85
C ALA A 184 27.31 -42.04 12.52
N ASP A 185 26.54 -42.91 11.89
CA ASP A 185 26.85 -43.48 10.56
C ASP A 185 26.59 -42.45 9.45
N GLU A 186 25.45 -41.78 9.46
CA GLU A 186 25.12 -40.70 8.50
C GLU A 186 26.10 -39.51 8.62
N VAL A 187 26.62 -39.23 9.82
CA VAL A 187 27.68 -38.22 10.02
C VAL A 187 28.97 -38.60 9.28
N LYS A 188 29.28 -39.89 9.10
CA LYS A 188 30.47 -40.36 8.39
C LYS A 188 30.26 -40.53 6.89
N ASP A 189 29.01 -40.69 6.44
CA ASP A 189 28.70 -40.89 5.03
C ASP A 189 29.06 -39.64 4.19
N GLU A 190 29.88 -39.81 3.15
CA GLU A 190 30.27 -38.71 2.26
C GLU A 190 29.13 -38.21 1.36
N ASP A 191 28.06 -38.99 1.18
CA ASP A 191 26.88 -38.58 0.41
C ASP A 191 25.88 -37.76 1.23
N VAL A 192 26.03 -37.70 2.55
CA VAL A 192 25.22 -36.87 3.44
C VAL A 192 25.92 -35.52 3.65
N ALA A 193 25.29 -34.44 3.18
CA ALA A 193 25.78 -33.08 3.37
C ALA A 193 25.39 -32.50 4.74
N GLY A 194 24.27 -32.95 5.31
CA GLY A 194 23.72 -32.36 6.53
C GLY A 194 22.50 -33.10 7.07
N PHE A 195 21.89 -32.50 8.09
CA PHE A 195 20.69 -33.00 8.76
C PHE A 195 19.57 -31.98 8.68
N LYS A 196 18.32 -32.41 8.79
CA LYS A 196 17.13 -31.55 8.90
C LYS A 196 16.27 -32.00 10.07
N SER A 197 15.70 -31.04 10.79
CA SER A 197 14.63 -31.27 11.76
C SER A 197 13.38 -30.51 11.35
N VAL A 198 12.24 -31.17 11.54
CA VAL A 198 10.89 -30.61 11.40
C VAL A 198 10.17 -30.50 12.73
N VAL A 199 10.93 -30.37 13.82
CA VAL A 199 10.41 -30.11 15.17
C VAL A 199 9.47 -28.90 15.19
N CYS A 200 9.71 -27.93 14.32
CA CYS A 200 8.88 -26.75 14.05
C CYS A 200 7.39 -27.08 13.82
N TYR A 201 7.10 -28.06 12.96
CA TYR A 201 5.72 -28.51 12.69
C TYR A 201 5.11 -29.22 13.89
N ARG A 202 5.92 -30.01 14.60
CA ARG A 202 5.42 -30.97 15.58
C ARG A 202 5.31 -30.37 16.96
N THR A 203 6.47 -30.02 17.52
CA THR A 203 6.62 -29.73 18.95
C THR A 203 7.27 -28.38 19.20
N GLY A 204 7.38 -27.53 18.19
CA GLY A 204 7.90 -26.16 18.30
C GLY A 204 9.42 -26.08 18.33
N LEU A 205 9.94 -24.90 17.99
CA LEU A 205 11.38 -24.60 17.99
C LEU A 205 11.95 -24.36 19.41
N ASP A 206 11.10 -24.38 20.44
CA ASP A 206 11.46 -24.24 21.85
C ASP A 206 12.08 -25.52 22.43
N VAL A 207 13.13 -26.05 21.77
CA VAL A 207 13.81 -27.29 22.17
C VAL A 207 14.41 -27.14 23.57
N MET A 208 14.04 -28.04 24.48
CA MET A 208 14.54 -28.03 25.86
C MET A 208 16.03 -28.41 25.91
N VAL A 209 16.88 -27.45 26.23
CA VAL A 209 18.30 -27.69 26.52
C VAL A 209 18.47 -27.89 28.02
N ALA A 210 18.87 -29.09 28.43
CA ALA A 210 19.14 -29.46 29.81
C ALA A 210 20.39 -30.35 29.90
N ASP A 211 20.79 -30.73 31.11
CA ASP A 211 21.82 -31.75 31.30
C ASP A 211 21.35 -33.12 30.76
N GLU A 212 22.30 -34.01 30.50
CA GLU A 212 22.05 -35.31 29.87
C GLU A 212 21.03 -36.18 30.62
N ILE A 213 21.03 -36.13 31.96
CA ILE A 213 20.11 -36.91 32.79
C ILE A 213 18.70 -36.36 32.59
N SER A 214 18.54 -35.04 32.67
CA SER A 214 17.25 -34.37 32.50
C SER A 214 16.67 -34.55 31.09
N THR A 215 17.49 -34.38 30.04
CA THR A 215 17.04 -34.57 28.65
C THR A 215 16.62 -36.02 28.39
N THR A 216 17.41 -36.99 28.86
CA THR A 216 17.10 -38.42 28.68
C THR A 216 15.83 -38.82 29.44
N ALA A 217 15.65 -38.32 30.67
CA ALA A 217 14.46 -38.60 31.47
C ALA A 217 13.18 -38.02 30.81
N ALA A 218 13.25 -36.80 30.28
CA ALA A 218 12.14 -36.18 29.55
C ALA A 218 11.81 -36.92 28.24
N GLY A 219 12.86 -37.40 27.54
CA GLY A 219 12.75 -38.26 26.37
C GLY A 219 12.04 -39.57 26.70
N GLN A 220 12.47 -40.29 27.73
CA GLN A 220 11.90 -41.56 28.16
C GLN A 220 10.42 -41.44 28.54
N GLU A 221 10.04 -40.44 29.33
CA GLU A 221 8.64 -40.23 29.73
C GLU A 221 7.75 -39.87 28.52
N SER A 222 8.30 -39.11 27.56
CA SER A 222 7.59 -38.81 26.31
C SER A 222 7.51 -40.01 25.38
N PHE A 223 8.55 -40.85 25.35
CA PHE A 223 8.60 -42.07 24.57
C PHE A 223 7.53 -43.08 25.00
N ARG A 224 7.29 -43.20 26.31
CA ARG A 224 6.20 -44.01 26.86
C ARG A 224 4.82 -43.58 26.33
N LYS A 225 4.60 -42.28 26.16
CA LYS A 225 3.35 -41.73 25.60
C LYS A 225 3.28 -41.96 24.09
N TYR A 226 4.40 -41.76 23.40
CA TYR A 226 4.54 -42.03 21.98
C TYR A 226 4.28 -43.50 21.61
N LEU A 227 4.77 -44.47 22.38
CA LEU A 227 4.50 -45.88 22.13
C LEU A 227 3.00 -46.21 22.14
N ARG A 228 2.21 -45.51 22.96
CA ARG A 228 0.75 -45.68 23.01
C ARG A 228 0.02 -45.08 21.80
N SER A 229 0.63 -44.14 21.11
CA SER A 229 0.08 -43.55 19.87
C SER A 229 0.55 -44.28 18.61
N CYS A 230 1.56 -45.13 18.71
CA CYS A 230 2.04 -45.95 17.60
C CYS A 230 1.03 -47.04 17.23
N SER A 231 0.86 -47.25 15.93
CA SER A 231 0.12 -48.40 15.38
C SER A 231 0.82 -48.90 14.12
N ARG A 232 0.47 -50.10 13.65
CA ARG A 232 1.09 -50.69 12.45
C ARG A 232 1.00 -49.72 11.26
N GLY A 233 2.14 -49.36 10.69
CA GLY A 233 2.23 -48.39 9.59
C GLY A 233 2.18 -46.91 10.00
N HIS A 234 2.07 -46.58 11.29
CA HIS A 234 1.98 -45.21 11.81
C HIS A 234 2.98 -44.98 12.96
N TYR A 235 4.17 -44.46 12.62
CA TYR A 235 5.29 -44.22 13.57
C TYR A 235 5.72 -42.75 13.64
N ARG A 236 4.84 -41.80 13.30
CA ARG A 236 5.17 -40.37 13.24
C ARG A 236 5.68 -39.86 14.59
N ILE A 237 6.89 -39.31 14.66
CA ILE A 237 7.43 -38.71 15.90
C ILE A 237 6.75 -37.37 16.18
N HIS A 238 6.00 -37.21 17.28
CA HIS A 238 5.22 -35.99 17.55
C HIS A 238 5.14 -35.58 19.02
N HIS A 239 5.91 -36.20 19.92
CA HIS A 239 5.92 -35.87 21.34
C HIS A 239 7.13 -34.99 21.71
N LYS A 240 6.89 -33.92 22.48
CA LYS A 240 7.89 -32.86 22.74
C LYS A 240 9.19 -33.38 23.35
N GLY A 241 9.14 -34.06 24.50
CA GLY A 241 10.38 -34.53 25.14
C GLY A 241 11.15 -35.53 24.27
N LEU A 242 10.46 -36.28 23.40
CA LEU A 242 11.09 -37.20 22.44
C LEU A 242 11.80 -36.42 21.33
N ASN A 243 11.11 -35.50 20.64
CA ASN A 243 11.73 -34.66 19.61
C ASN A 243 12.90 -33.84 20.16
N ASP A 244 12.72 -33.22 21.33
CA ASP A 244 13.77 -32.42 21.98
C ASP A 244 15.00 -33.30 22.26
N CYS A 245 14.81 -34.52 22.78
CA CYS A 245 15.90 -35.47 23.02
C CYS A 245 16.61 -35.88 21.72
N LEU A 246 15.87 -36.20 20.64
CA LEU A 246 16.46 -36.58 19.36
C LEU A 246 17.29 -35.45 18.73
N VAL A 247 16.79 -34.20 18.79
CA VAL A 247 17.53 -33.02 18.34
C VAL A 247 18.82 -32.84 19.15
N ILE A 248 18.74 -32.95 20.48
CA ILE A 248 19.91 -32.83 21.37
C ILE A 248 20.94 -33.92 21.10
N SER A 249 20.52 -35.18 20.94
CA SER A 249 21.42 -36.30 20.61
C SER A 249 22.10 -36.09 19.25
N ALA A 250 21.37 -35.66 18.23
CA ALA A 250 21.94 -35.36 16.93
C ALA A 250 22.97 -34.21 17.01
N CYS A 251 22.65 -33.11 17.72
CA CYS A 251 23.59 -32.01 17.95
C CYS A 251 24.86 -32.46 18.67
N LYS A 252 24.75 -33.31 19.70
CA LYS A 252 25.91 -33.88 20.41
C LYS A 252 26.83 -34.67 19.47
N LEU A 253 26.26 -35.51 18.61
CA LEU A 253 27.01 -36.35 17.68
C LEU A 253 27.70 -35.53 16.58
N VAL A 254 27.01 -34.54 16.02
CA VAL A 254 27.60 -33.59 15.06
C VAL A 254 28.74 -32.81 15.72
N ALA A 255 28.53 -32.30 16.94
CA ALA A 255 29.57 -31.58 17.68
C ALA A 255 30.78 -32.47 18.01
N ALA A 256 30.56 -33.74 18.37
CA ALA A 256 31.61 -34.71 18.63
C ALA A 256 32.42 -35.04 17.38
N SER A 257 31.76 -35.22 16.23
CA SER A 257 32.43 -35.43 14.94
C SER A 257 33.25 -34.21 14.52
N HIS A 258 32.73 -32.99 14.72
CA HIS A 258 33.49 -31.78 14.47
C HIS A 258 34.77 -31.71 15.32
N LYS A 259 34.71 -32.12 16.59
CA LYS A 259 35.90 -32.19 17.45
C LYS A 259 36.96 -33.15 16.92
N GLN A 260 36.57 -34.20 16.19
CA GLN A 260 37.48 -35.21 15.64
C GLN A 260 38.01 -34.80 14.25
N THR A 261 37.17 -34.24 13.40
CA THR A 261 37.47 -34.03 11.97
C THR A 261 37.71 -32.56 11.60
N GLY A 262 37.32 -31.61 12.46
CA GLY A 262 37.28 -30.19 12.16
C GLY A 262 36.12 -29.75 11.27
N ILE A 263 35.27 -30.69 10.80
CA ILE A 263 34.16 -30.42 9.87
C ILE A 263 32.85 -30.64 10.60
N SER A 264 31.93 -29.67 10.49
CA SER A 264 30.59 -29.75 11.08
C SER A 264 29.58 -29.86 9.94
N LYS A 265 28.87 -31.00 9.84
CA LYS A 265 27.76 -31.12 8.90
C LYS A 265 26.61 -30.22 9.37
N PRO A 266 26.10 -29.28 8.55
CA PRO A 266 25.06 -28.38 8.98
C PRO A 266 23.77 -29.09 9.37
N PHE A 267 23.06 -28.50 10.34
CA PHE A 267 21.76 -28.94 10.81
C PHE A 267 20.71 -27.87 10.49
N GLN A 268 19.86 -28.20 9.53
CA GLN A 268 18.80 -27.35 9.04
C GLN A 268 17.54 -27.47 9.90
N PHE A 269 16.87 -26.36 10.14
CA PHE A 269 15.60 -26.32 10.85
C PHE A 269 14.57 -25.62 9.99
N HIS A 270 13.42 -26.27 9.82
CA HIS A 270 12.24 -25.58 9.28
C HIS A 270 11.84 -24.45 10.21
N THR A 271 11.51 -23.27 9.70
CA THR A 271 11.07 -22.13 10.53
C THR A 271 10.02 -21.32 9.78
N GLY A 272 9.08 -20.72 10.51
CA GLY A 272 8.07 -19.84 9.90
C GLY A 272 7.00 -20.56 9.07
N LEU A 273 7.01 -20.34 7.75
CA LEU A 273 6.01 -20.71 6.76
C LEU A 273 5.83 -22.24 6.70
N GLY A 274 4.62 -22.71 6.40
CA GLY A 274 4.33 -24.13 6.34
C GLY A 274 2.84 -24.46 6.23
N ASP A 275 2.53 -25.75 6.12
CA ASP A 275 1.15 -26.28 6.03
C ASP A 275 0.36 -26.17 7.36
N ASN A 276 -0.84 -26.75 7.40
CA ASN A 276 -1.72 -26.67 8.57
C ASN A 276 -1.31 -27.55 9.77
N ASP A 277 -0.24 -28.34 9.68
CA ASP A 277 0.37 -29.04 10.81
C ASP A 277 1.21 -28.07 11.67
N ILE A 278 1.60 -26.91 11.14
CA ILE A 278 2.47 -25.96 11.85
C ILE A 278 1.72 -25.12 12.88
N SER A 279 2.38 -24.85 14.01
CA SER A 279 1.98 -23.77 14.91
C SER A 279 2.83 -22.54 14.64
N LEU A 280 2.23 -21.52 14.03
CA LEU A 280 2.94 -20.29 13.67
C LEU A 280 3.67 -19.64 14.87
N LEU A 281 3.04 -19.61 16.05
CA LEU A 281 3.68 -19.07 17.26
C LEU A 281 4.93 -19.84 17.68
N ARG A 282 4.92 -21.17 17.49
CA ARG A 282 6.01 -22.06 17.89
C ARG A 282 7.05 -22.26 16.80
N SER A 283 6.81 -21.72 15.60
CA SER A 283 7.74 -21.72 14.47
C SER A 283 8.65 -20.50 14.40
N ASN A 284 8.59 -19.60 15.40
CA ASN A 284 9.49 -18.45 15.50
C ASN A 284 10.93 -18.89 15.83
N PRO A 285 11.93 -18.56 14.97
CA PRO A 285 13.32 -18.96 15.15
C PRO A 285 13.95 -18.42 16.44
N ALA A 286 13.43 -17.33 17.03
CA ALA A 286 13.95 -16.78 18.29
C ALA A 286 13.96 -17.81 19.44
N HIS A 287 13.05 -18.81 19.40
CA HIS A 287 13.04 -19.90 20.37
C HIS A 287 14.28 -20.80 20.32
N MET A 288 15.03 -20.79 19.23
CA MET A 288 16.24 -21.60 19.06
C MET A 288 17.47 -21.01 19.75
N GLN A 289 17.41 -19.80 20.32
CA GLN A 289 18.55 -19.16 20.99
C GLN A 289 19.26 -20.07 22.02
N PRO A 290 18.56 -20.76 22.94
CA PRO A 290 19.22 -21.64 23.90
C PRO A 290 19.94 -22.81 23.22
N LEU A 291 19.35 -23.38 22.17
CA LEU A 291 19.93 -24.50 21.42
C LEU A 291 21.19 -24.08 20.66
N ILE A 292 21.11 -22.97 19.91
CA ILE A 292 22.24 -22.43 19.15
C ILE A 292 23.41 -22.10 20.08
N ALA A 293 23.13 -21.48 21.22
CA ALA A 293 24.13 -21.12 22.22
C ALA A 293 24.79 -22.35 22.87
N ALA A 294 24.05 -23.43 23.09
CA ALA A 294 24.55 -24.64 23.72
C ALA A 294 25.48 -25.47 22.83
N PHE A 295 25.35 -25.35 21.50
CA PHE A 295 26.13 -26.12 20.53
C PHE A 295 26.92 -25.21 19.56
N PRO A 296 27.92 -24.45 20.03
CA PRO A 296 28.62 -23.44 19.23
C PRO A 296 29.43 -24.00 18.05
N THR A 297 29.66 -25.31 18.00
CA THR A 297 30.36 -26.01 16.91
C THR A 297 29.41 -26.65 15.89
N VAL A 298 28.12 -26.72 16.17
CA VAL A 298 27.10 -27.18 15.21
C VAL A 298 26.65 -25.99 14.38
N VAL A 299 26.70 -26.12 13.06
CA VAL A 299 26.22 -25.09 12.13
C VAL A 299 24.70 -25.23 11.98
N PHE A 300 23.96 -24.23 12.43
CA PHE A 300 22.50 -24.17 12.31
C PHE A 300 22.09 -23.36 11.09
N VAL A 301 21.21 -23.92 10.26
CA VAL A 301 20.62 -23.24 9.10
C VAL A 301 19.13 -23.02 9.35
N LEU A 302 18.72 -21.76 9.44
CA LEU A 302 17.33 -21.35 9.60
C LEU A 302 16.71 -21.24 8.21
N LEU A 303 15.84 -22.19 7.86
CA LEU A 303 15.31 -22.29 6.51
C LEU A 303 14.19 -21.28 6.21
N HIS A 304 13.86 -21.15 4.93
CA HIS A 304 12.56 -20.63 4.48
C HIS A 304 12.34 -19.14 4.75
N SER A 305 13.43 -18.38 4.78
CA SER A 305 13.45 -16.98 5.25
C SER A 305 12.86 -16.79 6.65
N SER A 306 12.57 -17.87 7.38
CA SER A 306 11.75 -17.91 8.58
C SER A 306 10.45 -17.11 8.50
N TYR A 307 9.83 -16.96 7.32
CA TYR A 307 8.70 -16.04 7.14
C TYR A 307 7.52 -16.38 8.07
N PRO A 308 6.92 -15.43 8.81
CA PRO A 308 7.10 -13.97 8.75
C PRO A 308 8.16 -13.41 9.73
N TYR A 309 8.93 -14.27 10.41
CA TYR A 309 9.95 -13.95 11.42
C TYR A 309 11.35 -13.72 10.84
N THR A 310 11.42 -13.17 9.62
CA THR A 310 12.69 -13.00 8.89
C THR A 310 13.70 -12.14 9.64
N ARG A 311 13.23 -11.13 10.39
CA ARG A 311 14.10 -10.25 11.19
C ARG A 311 14.71 -10.96 12.38
N GLU A 312 13.93 -11.77 13.09
CA GLU A 312 14.39 -12.59 14.20
C GLU A 312 15.47 -13.57 13.71
N ALA A 313 15.23 -14.22 12.57
CA ALA A 313 16.22 -15.10 11.95
C ALA A 313 17.50 -14.35 11.57
N GLY A 314 17.36 -13.17 10.97
CA GLY A 314 18.49 -12.32 10.62
C GLY A 314 19.32 -11.91 11.84
N TYR A 315 18.66 -11.53 12.93
CA TYR A 315 19.34 -11.24 14.20
C TYR A 315 20.16 -12.45 14.69
N LEU A 316 19.59 -13.66 14.68
CA LEU A 316 20.32 -14.86 15.11
C LEU A 316 21.53 -15.14 14.23
N ALA A 317 21.37 -15.05 12.90
CA ALA A 317 22.46 -15.23 11.96
C ALA A 317 23.56 -14.16 12.16
N THR A 318 23.21 -12.93 12.52
CA THR A 318 24.20 -11.89 12.86
C THR A 318 24.95 -12.20 14.14
N VAL A 319 24.25 -12.50 15.24
CA VAL A 319 24.86 -12.56 16.58
C VAL A 319 25.54 -13.89 16.90
N TYR A 320 25.07 -15.01 16.34
CA TYR A 320 25.68 -16.33 16.57
C TYR A 320 26.58 -16.72 15.41
N LYS A 321 27.85 -17.01 15.71
CA LYS A 321 28.85 -17.43 14.70
C LYS A 321 28.37 -18.64 13.87
N ASN A 322 27.64 -19.54 14.52
CA ASN A 322 27.21 -20.82 13.99
C ASN A 322 25.76 -20.84 13.50
N ALA A 323 25.11 -19.69 13.30
CA ALA A 323 23.78 -19.59 12.70
C ALA A 323 23.83 -18.93 11.31
N TYR A 324 23.07 -19.48 10.38
CA TYR A 324 22.95 -19.07 8.97
C TYR A 324 21.49 -18.95 8.59
N LEU A 325 21.18 -18.04 7.66
CA LEU A 325 19.82 -17.78 7.20
C LEU A 325 19.69 -18.17 5.72
N ASP A 326 18.78 -19.08 5.44
CA ASP A 326 18.37 -19.42 4.10
C ASP A 326 17.18 -18.56 3.64
N LEU A 327 17.16 -18.23 2.34
CA LEU A 327 16.24 -17.28 1.72
C LEU A 327 15.08 -17.96 0.96
N GLY A 328 14.93 -19.29 1.06
CA GLY A 328 14.01 -20.11 0.26
C GLY A 328 12.55 -20.13 0.72
N GLU A 329 11.77 -21.08 0.17
CA GLU A 329 10.31 -21.38 0.33
C GLU A 329 9.34 -20.24 -0.01
N ILE A 330 9.64 -19.00 0.38
CA ILE A 330 8.84 -17.82 0.01
C ILE A 330 8.77 -17.62 -1.51
N PHE A 331 9.67 -18.26 -2.24
CA PHE A 331 9.66 -18.36 -3.69
C PHE A 331 9.12 -19.74 -4.10
N PRO A 332 7.97 -19.85 -4.79
CA PRO A 332 7.13 -18.78 -5.31
C PRO A 332 5.92 -18.42 -4.42
N MET A 333 5.88 -18.88 -3.17
CA MET A 333 4.69 -18.91 -2.30
C MET A 333 4.16 -17.55 -1.84
N VAL A 334 5.00 -16.52 -1.72
CA VAL A 334 4.55 -15.16 -1.31
C VAL A 334 4.58 -14.17 -2.48
N SER A 335 3.86 -13.06 -2.35
CA SER A 335 3.82 -12.02 -3.38
C SER A 335 5.22 -11.46 -3.69
N ILE A 336 5.41 -10.85 -4.87
CA ILE A 336 6.73 -10.28 -5.25
C ILE A 336 7.24 -9.24 -4.24
N GLU A 337 6.35 -8.43 -3.66
CA GLU A 337 6.75 -7.46 -2.65
C GLU A 337 7.00 -8.13 -1.30
N GLY A 338 6.30 -9.23 -0.98
CA GLY A 338 6.65 -10.09 0.16
C GLY A 338 8.05 -10.69 0.03
N GLN A 339 8.41 -11.18 -1.17
CA GLN A 339 9.74 -11.69 -1.48
C GLN A 339 10.82 -10.61 -1.33
N ILE A 340 10.61 -9.44 -1.94
CA ILE A 340 11.55 -8.31 -1.81
C ILE A 340 11.68 -7.88 -0.35
N SER A 341 10.57 -7.81 0.39
CA SER A 341 10.58 -7.45 1.80
C SER A 341 11.37 -8.44 2.63
N ALA A 342 11.17 -9.75 2.43
CA ALA A 342 11.91 -10.78 3.16
C ALA A 342 13.41 -10.73 2.84
N ILE A 343 13.79 -10.59 1.57
CA ILE A 343 15.21 -10.42 1.19
C ILE A 343 15.79 -9.15 1.84
N LYS A 344 15.12 -7.99 1.76
CA LYS A 344 15.61 -6.77 2.40
C LYS A 344 15.72 -6.92 3.93
N GLN A 345 14.73 -7.53 4.59
CA GLN A 345 14.74 -7.80 6.03
C GLN A 345 15.88 -8.74 6.43
N SER A 346 16.16 -9.76 5.63
CA SER A 346 17.29 -10.67 5.87
C SER A 346 18.63 -9.92 5.84
N MET A 347 18.76 -8.97 4.91
CA MET A 347 19.97 -8.16 4.71
C MET A 347 20.08 -6.94 5.66
N GLU A 348 19.05 -6.65 6.48
CA GLU A 348 19.09 -5.52 7.43
C GLU A 348 20.24 -5.68 8.45
N LEU A 349 20.50 -6.92 8.89
CA LEU A 349 21.54 -7.25 9.88
C LEU A 349 22.48 -8.37 9.43
N THR A 350 22.01 -9.29 8.58
CA THR A 350 22.77 -10.53 8.29
C THR A 350 23.91 -10.25 7.33
N PRO A 351 25.16 -10.61 7.65
CA PRO A 351 26.26 -10.53 6.70
C PRO A 351 26.00 -11.42 5.47
N PHE A 352 26.39 -10.96 4.27
CA PHE A 352 26.21 -11.75 3.04
C PHE A 352 26.86 -13.12 3.11
N SER A 353 27.96 -13.26 3.87
CA SER A 353 28.67 -14.53 4.11
C SER A 353 27.87 -15.55 4.95
N LYS A 354 26.67 -15.20 5.41
CA LYS A 354 25.76 -16.04 6.18
C LYS A 354 24.37 -16.23 5.55
N LEU A 355 24.17 -15.70 4.35
CA LEU A 355 22.94 -15.87 3.59
C LEU A 355 23.08 -17.04 2.61
N LEU A 356 22.08 -17.90 2.57
CA LEU A 356 22.02 -19.09 1.72
C LEU A 356 20.78 -19.07 0.83
N TRP A 357 20.77 -19.91 -0.19
CA TRP A 357 19.64 -20.04 -1.11
C TRP A 357 19.19 -21.49 -1.26
N SER A 358 17.88 -21.68 -1.13
CA SER A 358 17.21 -22.91 -1.47
C SER A 358 15.90 -22.64 -2.21
N THR A 359 15.49 -23.58 -3.06
CA THR A 359 14.17 -23.49 -3.71
C THR A 359 13.06 -24.02 -2.82
N ASP A 360 13.38 -24.88 -1.86
CA ASP A 360 12.43 -25.76 -1.17
C ASP A 360 11.55 -26.56 -2.15
N GLY A 361 12.10 -26.82 -3.34
CA GLY A 361 11.38 -27.46 -4.43
C GLY A 361 11.00 -28.88 -4.06
N HIS A 362 9.71 -29.20 -4.13
CA HIS A 362 9.20 -30.54 -3.85
C HIS A 362 8.16 -30.99 -4.88
N HIS A 363 8.09 -32.30 -5.08
CA HIS A 363 7.17 -33.04 -5.96
C HIS A 363 7.27 -32.70 -7.46
N HIS A 364 7.05 -31.45 -7.83
CA HIS A 364 6.95 -30.96 -9.20
C HIS A 364 8.21 -30.17 -9.58
N PRO A 365 8.83 -30.43 -10.73
CA PRO A 365 10.04 -29.71 -11.16
C PRO A 365 9.79 -28.21 -11.32
N GLU A 366 8.56 -27.81 -11.62
CA GLU A 366 8.17 -26.41 -11.79
C GLU A 366 8.40 -25.55 -10.54
N THR A 367 8.35 -26.13 -9.33
CA THR A 367 8.63 -25.40 -8.08
C THR A 367 10.05 -24.84 -8.11
N TYR A 368 11.03 -25.66 -8.53
CA TYR A 368 12.44 -25.26 -8.65
C TYR A 368 12.62 -24.11 -9.64
N TRP A 369 12.00 -24.23 -10.82
CA TRP A 369 12.11 -23.24 -11.88
C TRP A 369 11.49 -21.91 -11.48
N LEU A 370 10.29 -21.94 -10.91
CA LEU A 370 9.59 -20.75 -10.42
C LEU A 370 10.38 -20.08 -9.31
N ALA A 371 10.92 -20.85 -8.36
CA ALA A 371 11.71 -20.34 -7.25
C ALA A 371 12.98 -19.63 -7.75
N ASN A 372 13.82 -20.31 -8.53
CA ASN A 372 15.06 -19.76 -9.07
C ASN A 372 14.82 -18.51 -9.94
N LYS A 373 13.81 -18.57 -10.83
CA LYS A 373 13.47 -17.43 -11.70
C LYS A 373 13.04 -16.20 -10.91
N GLN A 374 12.21 -16.40 -9.88
CA GLN A 374 11.73 -15.30 -9.07
C GLN A 374 12.82 -14.75 -8.16
N PHE A 375 13.66 -15.62 -7.59
CA PHE A 375 14.76 -15.23 -6.74
C PHE A 375 15.81 -14.41 -7.48
N ARG A 376 16.31 -14.87 -8.63
CA ARG A 376 17.26 -14.11 -9.47
C ARG A 376 16.69 -12.73 -9.82
N ARG A 377 15.41 -12.65 -10.17
CA ARG A 377 14.72 -11.37 -10.43
C ARG A 377 14.67 -10.46 -9.20
N VAL A 378 14.44 -11.01 -8.02
CA VAL A 378 14.40 -10.25 -6.75
C VAL A 378 15.80 -9.82 -6.34
N LEU A 379 16.81 -10.68 -6.43
CA LEU A 379 18.22 -10.34 -6.22
C LEU A 379 18.63 -9.17 -7.12
N PHE A 380 18.35 -9.24 -8.42
CA PHE A 380 18.68 -8.14 -9.33
C PHE A 380 18.02 -6.83 -8.90
N ARG A 381 16.74 -6.87 -8.48
CA ARG A 381 16.05 -5.66 -8.01
C ARG A 381 16.68 -5.11 -6.74
N VAL A 382 17.02 -5.96 -5.77
CA VAL A 382 17.60 -5.54 -4.49
C VAL A 382 19.02 -5.02 -4.67
N PHE A 383 19.91 -5.76 -5.35
CA PHE A 383 21.30 -5.34 -5.55
C PHE A 383 21.42 -4.14 -6.49
N LYS A 384 20.55 -4.00 -7.49
CA LYS A 384 20.46 -2.78 -8.29
C LYS A 384 20.12 -1.56 -7.42
N ASP A 385 19.17 -1.69 -6.48
CA ASP A 385 18.83 -0.61 -5.56
C ASP A 385 20.05 -0.25 -4.68
N LEU A 386 20.80 -1.25 -4.19
CA LEU A 386 22.00 -1.03 -3.36
C LEU A 386 23.12 -0.31 -4.13
N LEU A 387 23.39 -0.69 -5.38
CA LEU A 387 24.34 0.01 -6.25
C LEU A 387 23.88 1.45 -6.55
N ALA A 388 22.58 1.65 -6.80
CA ALA A 388 22.03 2.96 -7.15
C ALA A 388 22.09 3.96 -6.01
N GLU A 389 22.05 3.45 -4.78
CA GLU A 389 22.14 4.20 -3.55
C GLU A 389 23.58 4.34 -3.05
N GLU A 390 24.57 3.82 -3.81
CA GLU A 390 26.00 3.82 -3.45
C GLU A 390 26.25 3.19 -2.06
N VAL A 391 25.44 2.18 -1.69
CA VAL A 391 25.59 1.42 -0.43
C VAL A 391 26.68 0.35 -0.54
N ILE A 392 26.88 -0.16 -1.75
CA ILE A 392 27.83 -1.20 -2.10
C ILE A 392 28.43 -0.88 -3.48
N ASP A 393 29.68 -1.26 -3.71
CA ASP A 393 30.32 -1.17 -5.02
C ASP A 393 29.98 -2.39 -5.89
N LEU A 394 30.23 -2.31 -7.20
CA LEU A 394 29.91 -3.39 -8.14
C LEU A 394 30.61 -4.70 -7.77
N ASP A 395 31.90 -4.65 -7.45
CA ASP A 395 32.70 -5.82 -7.09
C ASP A 395 32.15 -6.50 -5.82
N ASP A 396 31.81 -5.70 -4.80
CA ASP A 396 31.21 -6.20 -3.56
C ASP A 396 29.81 -6.79 -3.79
N ALA A 397 29.02 -6.19 -4.69
CA ALA A 397 27.71 -6.72 -5.07
C ALA A 397 27.84 -8.07 -5.78
N ILE A 398 28.75 -8.17 -6.75
CA ILE A 398 29.04 -9.42 -7.47
C ILE A 398 29.50 -10.50 -6.49
N GLN A 399 30.43 -10.18 -5.58
CA GLN A 399 30.90 -11.13 -4.58
C GLN A 399 29.77 -11.58 -3.64
N ALA A 400 28.93 -10.66 -3.17
CA ALA A 400 27.78 -10.99 -2.33
C ALA A 400 26.78 -11.92 -3.04
N ILE A 401 26.57 -11.72 -4.35
CA ILE A 401 25.71 -12.59 -5.17
C ILE A 401 26.33 -13.98 -5.30
N LYS A 402 27.63 -14.08 -5.59
CA LYS A 402 28.36 -15.37 -5.63
C LYS A 402 28.29 -16.09 -4.29
N ASP A 403 28.44 -15.35 -3.19
CA ASP A 403 28.33 -15.86 -1.83
C ASP A 403 26.96 -16.48 -1.57
N ILE A 404 25.89 -15.76 -1.88
CA ILE A 404 24.50 -16.18 -1.66
C ILE A 404 24.13 -17.38 -2.56
N LEU A 405 24.51 -17.33 -3.84
CA LEU A 405 24.13 -18.37 -4.81
C LEU A 405 24.94 -19.66 -4.64
N PHE A 406 26.20 -19.57 -4.17
CA PHE A 406 27.13 -20.69 -4.28
C PHE A 406 28.11 -20.79 -3.11
N GLU A 407 28.95 -19.77 -2.86
CA GLU A 407 30.16 -19.95 -2.06
C GLU A 407 29.86 -20.25 -0.59
N ASN A 408 28.82 -19.64 -0.03
CA ASN A 408 28.44 -19.91 1.35
C ASN A 408 28.01 -21.37 1.52
N SER A 409 27.16 -21.89 0.63
CA SER A 409 26.73 -23.28 0.65
C SER A 409 27.90 -24.23 0.40
N ASN A 410 28.74 -23.96 -0.61
CA ASN A 410 29.93 -24.76 -0.91
C ASN A 410 30.85 -24.88 0.32
N ARG A 411 31.04 -23.77 1.04
CA ARG A 411 31.87 -23.68 2.26
C ARG A 411 31.25 -24.41 3.44
N ILE A 412 30.01 -24.10 3.83
CA ILE A 412 29.44 -24.63 5.09
C ILE A 412 29.06 -26.11 5.00
N TYR A 413 28.68 -26.59 3.81
CA TYR A 413 28.41 -28.02 3.58
C TYR A 413 29.66 -28.79 3.15
N ASN A 414 30.83 -28.12 3.05
CA ASN A 414 32.11 -28.73 2.68
C ASN A 414 32.01 -29.55 1.38
N LEU A 415 31.36 -28.99 0.36
CA LEU A 415 31.11 -29.69 -0.91
C LEU A 415 32.37 -29.80 -1.78
N LYS A 416 33.37 -28.95 -1.51
CA LYS A 416 34.67 -28.92 -2.20
C LYS A 416 34.54 -28.78 -3.72
N ILE A 417 33.52 -28.03 -4.15
CA ILE A 417 33.29 -27.77 -5.57
C ILE A 417 34.23 -26.63 -5.99
N VAL A 418 34.92 -26.83 -7.11
CA VAL A 418 35.75 -25.82 -7.76
C VAL A 418 35.15 -25.58 -9.14
N LEU A 419 34.72 -24.36 -9.41
CA LEU A 419 34.18 -23.95 -10.71
C LEU A 419 35.34 -23.81 -11.73
N GLY A 420 35.09 -24.13 -13.00
CA GLY A 420 36.03 -23.79 -14.08
C GLY A 420 36.00 -22.29 -14.39
N GLU A 421 37.06 -21.74 -15.01
CA GLU A 421 37.20 -20.29 -15.33
C GLU A 421 35.94 -19.70 -15.99
N GLU A 422 35.36 -20.38 -16.97
CA GLU A 422 34.14 -19.91 -17.68
C GLU A 422 32.87 -19.88 -16.79
N GLN A 423 32.80 -20.74 -15.77
CA GLN A 423 31.67 -20.82 -14.83
C GLN A 423 31.84 -19.83 -13.67
N ASP A 424 33.08 -19.61 -13.23
CA ASP A 424 33.42 -18.64 -12.19
C ASP A 424 33.20 -17.20 -12.68
N GLU A 425 33.49 -16.90 -13.95
CA GLU A 425 33.26 -15.56 -14.51
C GLU A 425 31.81 -15.32 -14.98
N GLY A 426 30.92 -16.31 -14.95
CA GLY A 426 29.53 -16.16 -15.41
C GLY A 426 29.36 -15.97 -16.93
N LYS A 427 30.36 -16.34 -17.75
CA LYS A 427 30.42 -16.01 -19.19
C LYS A 427 29.62 -16.93 -20.12
N LYS A 428 28.99 -17.99 -19.60
CA LYS A 428 28.09 -18.86 -20.37
C LYS A 428 26.64 -18.61 -19.96
N PRO A 429 25.75 -18.25 -20.92
CA PRO A 429 24.32 -18.24 -20.66
C PRO A 429 23.90 -19.60 -20.11
N LEU A 430 23.26 -19.61 -18.95
CA LEU A 430 22.57 -20.81 -18.49
C LEU A 430 21.52 -21.14 -19.56
N ALA A 431 21.28 -22.43 -19.83
CA ALA A 431 20.25 -22.90 -20.75
C ALA A 431 18.81 -22.65 -20.21
N ILE A 432 18.60 -21.53 -19.53
CA ILE A 432 17.33 -20.94 -19.16
C ILE A 432 17.29 -19.59 -19.86
N MET A 433 16.28 -19.39 -20.70
CA MET A 433 16.03 -18.22 -21.57
C MET A 433 16.56 -18.44 -22.99
N PRO A 434 15.68 -18.78 -23.96
CA PRO A 434 16.02 -18.61 -25.37
C PRO A 434 16.38 -17.14 -25.58
N SER A 435 17.59 -16.89 -26.08
CA SER A 435 18.00 -15.58 -26.60
C SER A 435 16.97 -15.13 -27.64
N ALA A 436 16.19 -14.09 -27.32
CA ALA A 436 15.39 -13.42 -28.33
C ALA A 436 16.35 -12.68 -29.26
N SER A 437 16.66 -13.30 -30.40
CA SER A 437 17.44 -12.67 -31.45
C SER A 437 16.72 -11.42 -31.94
N THR A 438 17.45 -10.32 -31.95
CA THR A 438 17.17 -9.11 -32.70
C THR A 438 17.05 -9.42 -34.19
N ALA A 439 15.83 -9.69 -34.67
CA ALA A 439 15.48 -9.55 -36.08
C ALA A 439 13.97 -9.31 -36.24
N GLU A 440 13.68 -8.12 -36.77
CA GLU A 440 12.42 -7.59 -37.25
C GLU A 440 11.38 -8.64 -37.67
N THR A 441 10.24 -8.68 -36.98
CA THR A 441 8.97 -9.15 -37.57
C THR A 441 7.88 -8.17 -37.19
N ARG A 442 7.33 -7.54 -38.23
CA ARG A 442 6.31 -6.50 -38.19
C ARG A 442 5.13 -6.91 -37.30
N THR A 443 4.87 -6.11 -36.29
CA THR A 443 3.75 -6.20 -35.35
C THR A 443 2.43 -6.00 -36.10
N ALA A 444 1.68 -7.08 -36.30
CA ALA A 444 0.25 -6.99 -36.52
C ALA A 444 -0.41 -6.62 -35.19
N GLN A 445 -1.08 -5.47 -35.17
CA GLN A 445 -1.79 -4.91 -34.02
C GLN A 445 -2.91 -5.85 -33.54
N ILE A 446 -2.68 -6.54 -32.44
CA ILE A 446 -3.75 -7.04 -31.57
C ILE A 446 -3.92 -5.98 -30.48
N ALA A 447 -5.10 -5.37 -30.43
CA ALA A 447 -5.44 -4.27 -29.55
C ALA A 447 -5.18 -4.64 -28.08
N SER A 448 -4.18 -3.99 -27.49
CA SER A 448 -3.96 -3.94 -26.06
C SER A 448 -5.22 -3.39 -25.40
N LYS A 449 -5.85 -4.15 -24.50
CA LYS A 449 -6.57 -3.51 -23.39
C LYS A 449 -5.51 -2.87 -22.51
N GLU A 450 -5.23 -1.60 -22.82
CA GLU A 450 -4.35 -0.72 -22.08
C GLU A 450 -4.74 -0.74 -20.60
N THR A 451 -3.95 -1.42 -19.77
CA THR A 451 -3.87 -1.06 -18.36
C THR A 451 -3.25 0.33 -18.31
N ARG A 452 -4.09 1.34 -18.04
CA ARG A 452 -3.61 2.71 -17.79
C ARG A 452 -2.42 2.65 -16.82
N PRO A 453 -1.36 3.43 -17.06
CA PRO A 453 -0.21 3.46 -16.16
C PRO A 453 -0.65 3.96 -14.77
N LEU A 454 -0.20 3.29 -13.70
CA LEU A 454 -0.48 3.65 -12.30
C LEU A 454 -0.14 5.12 -12.02
N TYR A 455 0.97 5.58 -12.60
CA TYR A 455 1.33 6.99 -12.67
C TYR A 455 1.59 7.41 -14.10
N ASN A 456 1.05 8.55 -14.53
CA ASN A 456 1.45 9.16 -15.78
C ASN A 456 2.80 9.85 -15.62
N HIS A 457 3.89 9.10 -15.82
CA HIS A 457 5.26 9.60 -15.66
C HIS A 457 5.58 10.84 -16.51
N ARG A 458 4.85 11.07 -17.60
CA ARG A 458 5.01 12.28 -18.42
C ARG A 458 4.68 13.55 -17.64
N ILE A 459 3.72 13.49 -16.71
CA ILE A 459 3.36 14.64 -15.87
C ILE A 459 4.53 15.03 -14.97
N LEU A 460 5.12 14.06 -14.26
CA LEU A 460 6.28 14.31 -13.41
C LEU A 460 7.50 14.79 -14.23
N GLN A 461 7.77 14.17 -15.38
CA GLN A 461 8.86 14.60 -16.26
C GLN A 461 8.64 16.03 -16.79
N SER A 462 7.40 16.38 -17.15
CA SER A 462 7.05 17.72 -17.61
C SER A 462 7.22 18.74 -16.49
N PHE A 463 6.80 18.41 -15.27
CA PHE A 463 7.00 19.26 -14.11
C PHE A 463 8.49 19.50 -13.84
N LEU A 464 9.31 18.44 -13.77
CA LEU A 464 10.75 18.54 -13.50
C LEU A 464 11.55 19.30 -14.57
N LYS A 465 10.98 19.51 -15.77
CA LYS A 465 11.60 20.33 -16.82
C LYS A 465 11.36 21.83 -16.64
N ASN A 466 10.30 22.23 -15.95
CA ASN A 466 10.01 23.64 -15.72
C ASN A 466 10.94 24.23 -14.62
N PRO A 467 11.11 25.56 -14.54
CA PRO A 467 12.03 26.18 -13.57
C PRO A 467 11.77 25.81 -12.10
N TYR A 468 10.49 25.65 -11.73
CA TYR A 468 10.12 25.22 -10.38
C TYR A 468 10.49 23.75 -10.12
N GLY A 469 10.27 22.86 -11.09
CA GLY A 469 10.64 21.46 -11.00
C GLY A 469 12.15 21.23 -10.98
N GLN A 470 12.92 22.05 -11.71
CA GLN A 470 14.38 22.03 -11.67
C GLN A 470 14.94 22.46 -10.30
N SER A 471 14.24 23.37 -9.60
CA SER A 471 14.59 23.80 -8.25
C SER A 471 13.95 22.96 -7.14
N THR A 472 13.13 21.96 -7.50
CA THR A 472 12.48 21.06 -6.53
C THR A 472 13.46 20.00 -6.05
N THR A 473 13.76 20.03 -4.75
CA THR A 473 14.56 19.05 -4.01
C THR A 473 13.71 18.09 -3.18
N TYR A 474 12.47 18.47 -2.84
CA TYR A 474 11.52 17.67 -2.07
C TYR A 474 10.12 17.68 -2.66
N PHE A 475 9.45 16.52 -2.64
CA PHE A 475 8.01 16.41 -2.85
C PHE A 475 7.32 16.14 -1.52
N ILE A 476 6.28 16.90 -1.22
CA ILE A 476 5.41 16.71 -0.06
C ILE A 476 4.18 15.97 -0.56
N VAL A 477 4.09 14.69 -0.19
CA VAL A 477 2.90 13.88 -0.49
C VAL A 477 1.87 14.17 0.58
N GLU A 478 0.76 14.76 0.19
CA GLU A 478 -0.28 15.28 1.06
C GLU A 478 -1.58 14.49 0.93
N TRP A 479 -2.31 14.29 2.01
CA TRP A 479 -3.63 13.71 2.00
C TRP A 479 -4.50 14.37 3.05
N VAL A 480 -5.82 14.30 2.86
CA VAL A 480 -6.79 14.89 3.79
C VAL A 480 -7.47 13.76 4.57
N ASP A 481 -7.35 13.81 5.90
CA ASP A 481 -7.99 12.86 6.81
C ASP A 481 -9.49 13.19 7.01
N HIS A 482 -10.19 12.45 7.87
CA HIS A 482 -11.63 12.67 8.07
C HIS A 482 -11.95 14.01 8.76
N MET A 483 -11.00 14.58 9.52
CA MET A 483 -11.11 15.90 10.13
C MET A 483 -10.98 17.05 9.11
N GLY A 484 -10.56 16.76 7.87
CA GLY A 484 -10.27 17.81 6.89
C GLY A 484 -8.87 18.37 7.04
N THR A 485 -8.00 17.70 7.79
CA THR A 485 -6.62 18.14 8.04
C THR A 485 -5.69 17.62 6.96
N ILE A 486 -4.87 18.51 6.40
CA ILE A 486 -3.79 18.12 5.49
C ILE A 486 -2.71 17.43 6.32
N ARG A 487 -2.52 16.14 6.07
CA ARG A 487 -1.42 15.34 6.58
C ARG A 487 -0.43 15.09 5.46
N SER A 488 0.84 14.88 5.80
CA SER A 488 1.85 14.76 4.77
C SER A 488 3.00 13.82 5.13
N ARG A 489 3.71 13.39 4.09
CA ARG A 489 5.05 12.80 4.18
C ARG A 489 5.93 13.43 3.11
N SER A 490 7.01 14.07 3.55
CA SER A 490 7.99 14.68 2.66
C SER A 490 9.00 13.66 2.15
N MET A 491 9.36 13.75 0.88
CA MET A 491 10.27 12.85 0.20
C MET A 491 11.29 13.64 -0.61
N PRO A 492 12.59 13.29 -0.57
CA PRO A 492 13.56 13.82 -1.52
C PRO A 492 13.11 13.56 -2.98
N VAL A 493 13.47 14.44 -3.91
CA VAL A 493 13.09 14.34 -5.33
C VAL A 493 13.48 12.99 -5.92
N SER A 494 14.63 12.42 -5.51
CA SER A 494 15.08 11.09 -5.91
C SER A 494 14.15 9.99 -5.42
N SER A 495 13.71 10.07 -4.16
CA SER A 495 12.78 9.11 -3.54
C SER A 495 11.38 9.21 -4.13
N PHE A 496 10.88 10.41 -4.42
CA PHE A 496 9.58 10.60 -5.07
C PHE A 496 9.61 10.13 -6.54
N ARG A 497 10.68 10.45 -7.28
CA ARG A 497 10.91 9.90 -8.63
C ARG A 497 10.98 8.39 -8.61
N ARG A 498 11.67 7.81 -7.62
CA ARG A 498 11.72 6.37 -7.42
C ARG A 498 10.33 5.83 -7.15
N LEU A 499 9.58 6.36 -6.18
CA LEU A 499 8.20 5.95 -5.88
C LEU A 499 7.32 5.95 -7.14
N VAL A 500 7.37 7.03 -7.91
CA VAL A 500 6.61 7.15 -9.15
C VAL A 500 7.10 6.12 -10.17
N HIS A 501 8.40 6.00 -10.40
CA HIS A 501 8.99 5.08 -11.38
C HIS A 501 8.78 3.60 -11.03
N THR A 502 8.94 3.23 -9.77
CA THR A 502 8.73 1.87 -9.24
C THR A 502 7.26 1.54 -9.02
N ARG A 503 6.35 2.51 -9.26
CA ARG A 503 4.89 2.38 -9.06
C ARG A 503 4.54 1.94 -7.64
N GLN A 504 5.27 2.45 -6.67
CA GLN A 504 5.07 2.18 -5.25
C GLN A 504 4.11 3.20 -4.63
N ARG A 505 3.53 2.83 -3.48
CA ARG A 505 2.70 3.71 -2.65
C ARG A 505 3.35 3.86 -1.27
N LEU A 506 2.98 4.90 -0.53
CA LEU A 506 3.49 5.09 0.83
C LEU A 506 2.56 4.44 1.83
N GLY A 507 3.04 3.46 2.58
CA GLY A 507 2.27 2.89 3.68
C GLY A 507 2.21 3.84 4.89
N ILE A 508 1.02 4.03 5.46
CA ILE A 508 0.75 4.74 6.70
C ILE A 508 -0.18 3.92 7.62
N THR A 509 -0.17 4.20 8.92
CA THR A 509 -1.10 3.54 9.86
C THR A 509 -2.54 3.94 9.57
N ARG A 510 -3.47 2.98 9.66
CA ARG A 510 -4.90 3.24 9.52
C ARG A 510 -5.43 4.19 10.61
N GLY A 511 -4.77 4.25 11.77
CA GLY A 511 -5.13 5.16 12.87
C GLY A 511 -5.08 6.64 12.48
N ASN A 512 -4.31 6.99 11.44
CA ASN A 512 -4.15 8.37 10.95
C ASN A 512 -5.45 8.99 10.41
N LEU A 513 -6.47 8.18 10.11
CA LEU A 513 -7.75 8.65 9.56
C LEU A 513 -8.69 9.24 10.61
N HIS A 514 -8.58 8.78 11.86
CA HIS A 514 -9.58 9.04 12.90
C HIS A 514 -9.01 9.75 14.13
N THR A 515 -7.72 10.10 14.16
CA THR A 515 -7.18 10.94 15.23
C THR A 515 -7.57 12.40 15.03
N LEU A 516 -7.71 13.13 16.14
CA LEU A 516 -7.89 14.59 16.09
C LEU A 516 -6.60 15.27 15.58
N GLN A 517 -6.68 16.58 15.34
CA GLN A 517 -5.59 17.40 14.79
C GLN A 517 -4.33 17.48 15.67
N ASP A 518 -4.43 17.06 16.93
CA ASP A 518 -3.33 16.96 17.87
C ASP A 518 -3.06 15.52 18.32
N ASP A 519 -3.39 14.57 17.42
CA ASP A 519 -3.18 13.13 17.56
C ASP A 519 -3.93 12.47 18.74
N THR A 520 -4.90 13.18 19.33
CA THR A 520 -5.81 12.57 20.30
C THR A 520 -6.58 11.43 19.64
N ILE A 521 -6.52 10.26 20.29
CA ILE A 521 -7.19 9.05 19.87
C ILE A 521 -8.69 9.19 20.11
N THR A 522 -9.48 8.87 19.09
CA THR A 522 -10.95 8.81 19.18
C THR A 522 -11.43 7.35 19.17
N PRO A 523 -12.69 7.05 19.57
CA PRO A 523 -13.21 5.68 19.57
C PRO A 523 -13.03 4.87 18.26
N PRO A 524 -13.20 5.44 17.05
CA PRO A 524 -12.99 4.70 15.79
C PRO A 524 -11.50 4.53 15.41
N THR A 525 -10.56 5.08 16.18
CA THR A 525 -9.14 4.94 15.90
C THR A 525 -8.69 3.49 16.11
N ASN A 526 -8.02 2.92 15.11
CA ASN A 526 -7.41 1.60 15.21
C ASN A 526 -5.90 1.71 14.91
N ALA A 527 -5.08 1.35 15.89
CA ALA A 527 -3.61 1.33 15.74
C ALA A 527 -3.12 0.14 14.90
N ILE A 528 -4.00 -0.83 14.62
CA ILE A 528 -3.71 -2.02 13.83
C ILE A 528 -4.13 -1.78 12.37
N GLY A 529 -3.26 -2.20 11.45
CA GLY A 529 -3.51 -2.14 10.01
C GLY A 529 -2.79 -0.98 9.34
N GLN A 530 -2.50 -1.19 8.06
CA GLN A 530 -1.81 -0.26 7.19
C GLN A 530 -2.70 0.09 6.02
N ILE A 531 -2.74 1.37 5.66
CA ILE A 531 -3.32 1.87 4.40
C ILE A 531 -2.19 2.46 3.56
N TYR A 532 -2.40 2.56 2.25
CA TYR A 532 -1.41 3.12 1.35
C TYR A 532 -1.88 4.45 0.80
N VAL A 533 -1.03 5.48 0.84
CA VAL A 533 -1.27 6.76 0.16
C VAL A 533 -0.60 6.75 -1.21
N GLU A 534 -1.38 7.05 -2.24
CA GLU A 534 -0.98 7.06 -3.65
C GLU A 534 -1.04 8.49 -4.22
N PRO A 535 0.10 9.11 -4.61
CA PRO A 535 0.12 10.46 -5.16
C PRO A 535 -0.58 10.59 -6.52
N GLU A 536 -1.51 11.54 -6.67
CA GLU A 536 -2.12 11.89 -7.95
C GLU A 536 -1.24 12.94 -8.66
N LEU A 537 -0.45 12.50 -9.64
CA LEU A 537 0.59 13.35 -10.24
C LEU A 537 0.03 14.60 -10.95
N SER A 538 -1.22 14.59 -11.41
CA SER A 538 -1.84 15.79 -12.00
C SER A 538 -2.02 16.93 -11.00
N THR A 539 -1.99 16.62 -9.70
CA THR A 539 -2.09 17.60 -8.60
C THR A 539 -0.74 18.17 -8.19
N ILE A 540 0.37 17.77 -8.82
CA ILE A 540 1.69 18.35 -8.51
C ILE A 540 1.62 19.87 -8.68
N ARG A 541 1.96 20.60 -7.63
CA ARG A 541 2.06 22.06 -7.62
C ARG A 541 3.35 22.48 -6.91
N PRO A 542 4.07 23.49 -7.43
CA PRO A 542 5.23 23.99 -6.72
C PRO A 542 4.80 24.69 -5.43
N ILE A 543 5.65 24.66 -4.41
CA ILE A 543 5.58 25.56 -3.27
C ILE A 543 6.62 26.64 -3.51
N HIS A 544 6.25 27.89 -3.29
CA HIS A 544 7.14 28.99 -3.60
C HIS A 544 8.41 28.94 -2.72
N TRP A 545 9.58 29.10 -3.34
CA TRP A 545 10.89 28.74 -2.76
C TRP A 545 11.27 29.46 -1.47
N LYS A 546 10.73 30.66 -1.23
CA LYS A 546 10.96 31.37 0.03
C LYS A 546 9.94 31.04 1.12
N ASP A 547 8.83 30.36 0.78
CA ASP A 547 7.87 29.79 1.74
C ASP A 547 8.36 28.44 2.25
N LEU A 548 8.73 27.55 1.33
CA LEU A 548 9.35 26.28 1.67
C LEU A 548 10.39 25.90 0.61
N TYR A 549 11.65 25.86 1.02
CA TYR A 549 12.76 25.76 0.08
C TYR A 549 12.71 24.45 -0.73
N GLY A 550 12.80 24.59 -2.05
CA GLY A 550 12.88 23.48 -3.00
C GLY A 550 11.74 22.46 -2.91
N SER A 551 10.53 22.88 -2.52
CA SER A 551 9.43 21.94 -2.26
C SER A 551 8.32 22.02 -3.31
N ALA A 552 7.70 20.88 -3.61
CA ALA A 552 6.48 20.78 -4.40
C ALA A 552 5.46 19.88 -3.67
N ALA A 553 4.19 20.25 -3.66
CA ALA A 553 3.12 19.44 -3.08
C ALA A 553 2.46 18.53 -4.12
N VAL A 554 1.95 17.39 -3.68
CA VAL A 554 1.13 16.47 -4.48
C VAL A 554 0.09 15.81 -3.59
N ILE A 555 -1.18 15.87 -3.99
CA ILE A 555 -2.29 15.28 -3.24
C ILE A 555 -2.36 13.78 -3.52
N ALA A 556 -2.71 12.99 -2.52
CA ALA A 556 -2.78 11.54 -2.57
C ALA A 556 -4.16 10.99 -2.16
N THR A 557 -4.46 9.78 -2.62
CA THR A 557 -5.65 8.99 -2.27
C THR A 557 -5.28 7.78 -1.43
N PHE A 558 -6.23 7.21 -0.68
CA PHE A 558 -6.00 5.99 0.11
C PHE A 558 -6.34 4.75 -0.69
N HIS A 559 -5.48 3.75 -0.60
CA HIS A 559 -5.56 2.49 -1.32
C HIS A 559 -5.26 1.32 -0.37
N ASP A 560 -5.82 0.16 -0.70
CA ASP A 560 -5.47 -1.09 -0.04
C ASP A 560 -4.11 -1.62 -0.55
N LEU A 561 -3.68 -2.77 0.00
CA LEU A 561 -2.45 -3.45 -0.43
C LEU A 561 -2.49 -3.86 -1.90
N GLY A 562 -3.67 -4.20 -2.44
CA GLY A 562 -3.89 -4.55 -3.85
C GLY A 562 -3.87 -3.34 -4.79
N GLY A 563 -3.87 -2.13 -4.25
CA GLY A 563 -3.92 -0.88 -5.00
C GLY A 563 -5.32 -0.43 -5.38
N ALA A 564 -6.38 -1.07 -4.88
CA ALA A 564 -7.73 -0.58 -5.07
C ALA A 564 -7.98 0.64 -4.17
N PRO A 565 -8.66 1.70 -4.66
CA PRO A 565 -9.03 2.84 -3.82
C PRO A 565 -9.87 2.39 -2.63
N LEU A 566 -9.52 2.86 -1.44
CA LEU A 566 -10.29 2.58 -0.22
C LEU A 566 -11.58 3.39 -0.23
N ALA A 567 -12.68 2.71 0.11
CA ALA A 567 -14.01 3.32 0.20
C ALA A 567 -14.12 4.41 1.28
N GLU A 568 -13.18 4.45 2.23
CA GLU A 568 -13.13 5.45 3.32
C GLU A 568 -12.26 6.68 2.99
N CYS A 569 -11.68 6.76 1.79
CA CYS A 569 -10.91 7.92 1.36
C CYS A 569 -11.83 9.07 0.93
N PRO A 570 -11.79 10.24 1.59
CA PRO A 570 -12.67 11.37 1.25
C PRO A 570 -12.57 11.77 -0.23
N ARG A 571 -11.34 11.85 -0.75
CA ARG A 571 -11.09 12.21 -2.16
C ARG A 571 -11.60 11.16 -3.14
N SER A 572 -11.44 9.86 -2.84
CA SER A 572 -11.94 8.77 -3.70
C SER A 572 -13.47 8.70 -3.70
N ILE A 573 -14.12 8.97 -2.56
CA ILE A 573 -15.59 9.05 -2.47
C ILE A 573 -16.11 10.14 -3.41
N LEU A 574 -15.57 11.37 -3.32
CA LEU A 574 -15.98 12.47 -4.19
C LEU A 574 -15.73 12.16 -5.68
N THR A 575 -14.59 11.53 -5.98
CA THR A 575 -14.23 11.11 -7.36
C THR A 575 -15.23 10.08 -7.90
N SER A 576 -15.65 9.12 -7.07
CA SER A 576 -16.65 8.10 -7.43
C SER A 576 -18.02 8.73 -7.71
N LEU A 577 -18.48 9.64 -6.85
CA LEU A 577 -19.73 10.38 -7.06
C LEU A 577 -19.69 11.22 -8.34
N SER A 578 -18.59 11.92 -8.60
CA SER A 578 -18.39 12.66 -9.85
C SER A 578 -18.49 11.74 -11.07
N SER A 579 -17.90 10.55 -10.99
CA SER A 579 -17.92 9.57 -12.09
C SER A 579 -19.32 8.99 -12.31
N ARG A 580 -20.09 8.73 -11.25
CA ARG A 580 -21.49 8.29 -11.33
C ARG A 580 -22.37 9.35 -11.96
N LEU A 581 -22.21 10.62 -11.59
CA LEU A 581 -22.95 11.72 -12.19
C LEU A 581 -22.69 11.83 -13.69
N ALA A 582 -21.43 11.71 -14.11
CA ALA A 582 -21.06 11.74 -15.53
C ALA A 582 -21.60 10.52 -16.30
N SER A 583 -21.52 9.32 -15.73
CA SER A 583 -21.86 8.08 -16.44
C SER A 583 -23.36 7.75 -16.46
N HIS A 584 -24.09 8.06 -15.40
CA HIS A 584 -25.51 7.73 -15.29
C HIS A 584 -26.40 8.88 -15.76
N HIS A 585 -25.99 10.12 -15.49
CA HIS A 585 -26.81 11.31 -15.74
C HIS A 585 -26.24 12.23 -16.83
N ASN A 586 -25.08 11.90 -17.41
CA ASN A 586 -24.41 12.70 -18.44
C ASN A 586 -24.16 14.17 -18.01
N LEU A 587 -23.90 14.37 -16.72
CA LEU A 587 -23.68 15.68 -16.10
C LEU A 587 -22.27 15.77 -15.49
N SER A 588 -21.71 16.96 -15.54
CA SER A 588 -20.46 17.34 -14.88
C SER A 588 -20.69 18.55 -13.97
N ILE A 589 -19.92 18.64 -12.89
CA ILE A 589 -20.01 19.74 -11.93
C ILE A 589 -18.77 20.63 -12.02
N LEU A 590 -19.00 21.93 -12.08
CA LEU A 590 -17.99 22.95 -11.78
C LEU A 590 -18.27 23.56 -10.41
N VAL A 591 -17.20 23.80 -9.65
CA VAL A 591 -17.26 24.42 -8.33
C VAL A 591 -16.28 25.58 -8.25
N GLY A 592 -16.79 26.77 -7.91
CA GLY A 592 -16.01 27.92 -7.46
C GLY A 592 -16.20 28.13 -5.96
N PHE A 593 -15.14 28.52 -5.26
CA PHE A 593 -15.21 28.80 -3.83
C PHE A 593 -14.98 30.28 -3.56
N GLU A 594 -15.79 30.87 -2.69
CA GLU A 594 -15.49 32.16 -2.04
C GLU A 594 -14.81 31.84 -0.70
N LEU A 595 -13.49 32.03 -0.66
CA LEU A 595 -12.67 31.69 0.50
C LEU A 595 -12.48 32.94 1.37
N GLU A 596 -13.22 33.02 2.47
CA GLU A 596 -13.02 34.07 3.46
C GLU A 596 -11.92 33.66 4.46
N VAL A 597 -11.03 34.59 4.79
CA VAL A 597 -9.88 34.37 5.67
C VAL A 597 -9.62 35.61 6.52
N THR A 598 -9.28 35.40 7.79
CA THR A 598 -8.89 36.50 8.69
C THR A 598 -7.39 36.48 8.95
N PHE A 599 -6.73 37.64 8.78
CA PHE A 599 -5.32 37.84 9.11
C PHE A 599 -5.15 38.46 10.50
N LEU A 600 -4.51 37.71 11.39
CA LEU A 600 -4.33 38.04 12.79
C LEU A 600 -2.84 38.24 13.11
N ARG A 601 -2.54 39.20 13.99
CA ARG A 601 -1.25 39.32 14.66
C ARG A 601 -1.10 38.21 15.68
N LEU A 602 0.10 37.66 15.78
CA LEU A 602 0.43 36.61 16.75
C LEU A 602 0.37 37.17 18.19
N PRO A 603 0.02 36.34 19.19
CA PRO A 603 0.06 36.73 20.58
C PRO A 603 1.46 37.17 21.01
N THR A 604 1.57 38.18 21.87
CA THR A 604 2.84 38.66 22.42
C THR A 604 2.77 38.73 23.95
N SER A 605 3.83 38.29 24.63
CA SER A 605 3.99 38.49 26.07
C SER A 605 4.85 39.72 26.32
N ASP A 606 4.29 40.75 26.96
CA ASP A 606 5.08 41.90 27.41
C ASP A 606 5.80 41.61 28.74
N ALA A 607 6.83 42.39 29.06
CA ALA A 607 7.61 42.25 30.30
C ALA A 607 6.79 42.43 31.60
N SER A 608 5.51 42.81 31.48
CA SER A 608 4.52 43.02 32.55
C SER A 608 3.63 41.80 32.87
N SER A 609 3.88 40.62 32.31
CA SER A 609 3.14 39.35 32.55
C SER A 609 1.74 39.23 31.90
N GLU A 610 1.21 40.25 31.21
CA GLU A 610 -0.04 40.10 30.45
C GLU A 610 0.24 39.63 29.01
N THR A 611 -0.48 38.57 28.60
CA THR A 611 -0.40 38.02 27.24
C THR A 611 -1.42 38.75 26.36
N ILE A 612 -0.96 39.42 25.31
CA ILE A 612 -1.85 40.03 24.31
C ILE A 612 -2.34 38.90 23.40
N PRO A 613 -3.66 38.65 23.29
CA PRO A 613 -4.20 37.56 22.46
C PRO A 613 -4.10 37.87 20.96
N PHE A 614 -4.55 36.94 20.12
CA PHE A 614 -4.69 37.21 18.69
C PHE A 614 -5.55 38.45 18.44
N ALA A 615 -5.10 39.33 17.55
CA ALA A 615 -5.81 40.55 17.18
C ALA A 615 -5.77 40.75 15.66
N PRO A 616 -6.81 41.30 15.02
CA PRO A 616 -6.77 41.63 13.59
C PRO A 616 -5.53 42.42 13.18
N ILE A 617 -5.05 42.22 11.96
CA ILE A 617 -3.98 43.05 11.38
C ILE A 617 -4.37 44.55 11.35
N GLU A 618 -5.65 44.84 11.26
CA GLU A 618 -6.23 46.18 11.07
C GLU A 618 -7.03 46.69 12.28
N SER A 619 -6.74 46.23 13.51
CA SER A 619 -7.57 46.52 14.71
C SER A 619 -7.89 48.00 14.99
N PHE A 620 -7.11 48.95 14.43
CA PHE A 620 -7.24 50.39 14.65
C PHE A 620 -7.63 51.16 13.37
N ALA A 621 -7.99 50.46 12.30
CA ALA A 621 -8.25 51.05 10.99
C ALA A 621 -9.74 50.97 10.60
N ALA A 622 -10.14 51.86 9.69
CA ALA A 622 -11.41 51.73 8.99
C ALA A 622 -11.30 50.56 8.01
N HIS A 623 -11.95 49.45 8.36
CA HIS A 623 -12.10 48.24 7.56
C HIS A 623 -13.59 47.97 7.37
N ALA A 624 -14.00 47.74 6.12
CA ALA A 624 -15.36 47.29 5.82
C ALA A 624 -15.36 46.53 4.49
N TRP A 625 -16.52 45.97 4.15
CA TRP A 625 -16.74 45.26 2.91
C TRP A 625 -16.39 46.12 1.69
N GLY A 626 -15.48 45.61 0.85
CA GLY A 626 -15.08 46.27 -0.40
C GLY A 626 -14.26 47.55 -0.25
N THR A 627 -13.69 47.84 0.92
CA THR A 627 -12.85 49.03 1.12
C THR A 627 -11.38 48.82 0.75
N LEU A 628 -10.75 49.88 0.24
CA LEU A 628 -9.29 50.00 0.12
C LEU A 628 -8.86 51.35 0.70
N THR A 629 -8.84 51.45 2.04
CA THR A 629 -8.47 52.69 2.73
C THR A 629 -6.97 52.97 2.61
N PRO A 630 -6.50 54.22 2.83
CA PRO A 630 -5.07 54.53 2.83
C PRO A 630 -4.25 53.64 3.79
N PHE A 631 -4.84 53.26 4.93
CA PHE A 631 -4.22 52.31 5.86
C PHE A 631 -4.10 50.92 5.24
N GLN A 632 -5.19 50.37 4.67
CA GLN A 632 -5.17 49.07 3.98
C GLN A 632 -4.14 49.07 2.83
N ALA A 633 -4.09 50.14 2.02
CA ALA A 633 -3.16 50.30 0.90
C ALA A 633 -1.67 50.24 1.33
N GLN A 634 -1.36 50.70 2.55
CA GLN A 634 0.01 50.73 3.08
C GLN A 634 0.37 49.50 3.92
N SER A 635 -0.60 48.89 4.61
CA SER A 635 -0.39 47.80 5.56
C SER A 635 -0.68 46.43 4.96
N THR A 636 -1.94 46.14 4.64
CA THR A 636 -2.40 44.80 4.27
C THR A 636 -2.38 44.56 2.77
N TRP A 637 -2.60 45.58 1.94
CA TRP A 637 -2.55 45.48 0.49
C TRP A 637 -1.22 44.90 -0.04
N PRO A 638 -0.03 45.28 0.48
CA PRO A 638 1.22 44.62 0.10
C PRO A 638 1.26 43.12 0.44
N LEU A 639 0.60 42.67 1.50
CA LEU A 639 0.49 41.25 1.84
C LEU A 639 -0.48 40.55 0.88
N ILE A 640 -1.70 41.07 0.72
CA ILE A 640 -2.74 40.48 -0.12
C ILE A 640 -2.28 40.38 -1.57
N THR A 641 -1.73 41.44 -2.15
CA THR A 641 -1.20 41.40 -3.52
C THR A 641 -0.05 40.41 -3.69
N LYS A 642 0.80 40.22 -2.66
CA LYS A 642 1.84 39.18 -2.71
C LYS A 642 1.29 37.78 -2.61
N ILE A 643 0.22 37.56 -1.83
CA ILE A 643 -0.53 36.31 -1.82
C ILE A 643 -1.10 36.04 -3.22
N VAL A 644 -1.83 37.00 -3.81
CA VAL A 644 -2.46 36.85 -5.12
C VAL A 644 -1.44 36.62 -6.24
N ASN A 645 -0.34 37.38 -6.24
CA ASN A 645 0.73 37.23 -7.22
C ASN A 645 1.40 35.87 -7.09
N GLU A 646 1.59 35.38 -5.87
CA GLU A 646 2.09 34.03 -5.65
C GLU A 646 1.13 32.97 -6.17
N LEU A 647 -0.13 33.01 -5.74
CA LEU A 647 -1.14 32.05 -6.17
C LEU A 647 -1.25 32.01 -7.71
N SER A 648 -1.25 33.18 -8.35
CA SER A 648 -1.20 33.32 -9.81
C SER A 648 0.07 32.69 -10.40
N SER A 649 1.24 32.92 -9.81
CA SER A 649 2.52 32.32 -10.27
C SER A 649 2.54 30.79 -10.15
N LEU A 650 1.77 30.23 -9.22
CA LEU A 650 1.58 28.79 -9.02
C LEU A 650 0.49 28.20 -9.93
N GLY A 651 -0.18 29.03 -10.73
CA GLY A 651 -1.21 28.63 -11.68
C GLY A 651 -2.63 28.59 -11.11
N TYR A 652 -2.86 29.16 -9.93
CA TYR A 652 -4.20 29.33 -9.38
C TYR A 652 -4.84 30.60 -9.94
N ARG A 653 -6.09 30.50 -10.39
CA ARG A 653 -6.86 31.65 -10.86
C ARG A 653 -7.72 32.20 -9.72
N ILE A 654 -7.42 33.44 -9.35
CA ILE A 654 -8.25 34.25 -8.46
C ILE A 654 -8.98 35.25 -9.35
N ASP A 655 -10.30 35.19 -9.39
CA ASP A 655 -11.09 36.06 -10.27
C ASP A 655 -11.20 37.47 -9.68
N HIS A 656 -11.44 37.56 -8.36
CA HIS A 656 -11.36 38.80 -7.60
C HIS A 656 -11.04 38.52 -6.13
N PHE A 657 -10.65 39.56 -5.42
CA PHE A 657 -10.45 39.56 -3.97
C PHE A 657 -10.78 40.94 -3.41
N HIS A 658 -11.29 40.99 -2.18
CA HIS A 658 -11.64 42.25 -1.50
C HIS A 658 -11.60 42.07 0.01
N SER A 659 -11.62 43.19 0.75
CA SER A 659 -11.88 43.15 2.18
C SER A 659 -13.33 42.75 2.44
N GLU A 660 -13.52 42.02 3.53
CA GLU A 660 -14.84 41.60 3.99
C GLU A 660 -15.34 42.49 5.15
N SER A 661 -16.49 42.17 5.70
CA SER A 661 -17.09 42.99 6.77
C SER A 661 -16.34 42.89 8.12
N GLY A 662 -15.64 41.78 8.37
CA GLY A 662 -14.89 41.55 9.61
C GLY A 662 -13.50 42.17 9.60
N GLN A 663 -13.04 42.67 10.75
CA GLN A 663 -11.72 43.31 10.85
C GLN A 663 -10.58 42.36 10.45
N GLY A 664 -9.79 42.77 9.45
CA GLY A 664 -8.70 41.96 8.91
C GLY A 664 -9.17 40.74 8.09
N GLN A 665 -10.46 40.67 7.75
CA GLN A 665 -11.06 39.64 6.93
C GLN A 665 -10.97 40.01 5.45
N TYR A 666 -10.61 39.04 4.62
CA TYR A 666 -10.58 39.19 3.17
C TYR A 666 -11.19 37.97 2.53
N GLU A 667 -11.77 38.15 1.35
CA GLU A 667 -12.28 37.08 0.51
C GLU A 667 -11.41 36.91 -0.73
N PHE A 668 -11.14 35.67 -1.10
CA PHE A 668 -10.56 35.28 -2.38
C PHE A 668 -11.58 34.46 -3.17
N ALA A 669 -12.09 35.01 -4.27
CA ALA A 669 -13.00 34.31 -5.17
C ALA A 669 -12.19 33.44 -6.14
N LEU A 670 -12.33 32.13 -5.99
CA LEU A 670 -11.62 31.14 -6.78
C LEU A 670 -12.41 30.79 -8.02
N ALA A 671 -11.72 30.75 -9.17
CA ALA A 671 -12.35 30.39 -10.43
C ALA A 671 -12.98 28.98 -10.39
N PRO A 672 -14.10 28.76 -11.09
CA PRO A 672 -14.77 27.47 -11.09
C PRO A 672 -13.93 26.39 -11.78
N LEU A 673 -13.81 25.23 -11.13
CA LEU A 673 -13.04 24.09 -11.60
C LEU A 673 -13.85 22.79 -11.50
N PRO A 674 -13.47 21.72 -12.24
CA PRO A 674 -14.06 20.41 -12.06
C PRO A 674 -14.07 19.97 -10.59
N LEU A 675 -15.17 19.34 -10.16
CA LEU A 675 -15.50 19.01 -8.78
C LEU A 675 -14.31 18.63 -7.86
N VAL A 676 -13.56 17.58 -8.19
CA VAL A 676 -12.43 17.11 -7.36
C VAL A 676 -11.26 18.11 -7.40
N GLN A 677 -11.00 18.70 -8.56
CA GLN A 677 -9.92 19.66 -8.76
C GLN A 677 -10.16 20.97 -8.00
N ALA A 678 -11.42 21.40 -7.87
CA ALA A 678 -11.77 22.57 -7.07
C ALA A 678 -11.37 22.39 -5.60
N VAL A 679 -11.63 21.21 -5.03
CA VAL A 679 -11.26 20.88 -3.65
C VAL A 679 -9.75 20.72 -3.49
N ASP A 680 -9.09 20.04 -4.45
CA ASP A 680 -7.62 19.92 -4.48
C ASP A 680 -6.96 21.32 -4.44
N ASN A 681 -7.42 22.25 -5.29
CA ASN A 681 -6.91 23.61 -5.33
C ASN A 681 -7.22 24.38 -4.03
N LEU A 682 -8.41 24.22 -3.46
CA LEU A 682 -8.79 24.88 -2.21
C LEU A 682 -7.78 24.60 -1.09
N TYR A 683 -7.43 23.32 -0.88
CA TYR A 683 -6.47 22.94 0.17
C TYR A 683 -5.07 23.53 -0.06
N LEU A 684 -4.57 23.47 -1.30
CA LEU A 684 -3.25 24.01 -1.63
C LEU A 684 -3.21 25.56 -1.54
N ILE A 685 -4.30 26.23 -1.91
CA ILE A 685 -4.43 27.70 -1.78
C ILE A 685 -4.45 28.11 -0.31
N ARG A 686 -5.21 27.40 0.54
CA ARG A 686 -5.23 27.64 2.00
C ARG A 686 -3.84 27.52 2.61
N GLN A 687 -3.13 26.45 2.26
CA GLN A 687 -1.75 26.23 2.71
C GLN A 687 -0.83 27.36 2.25
N ALA A 688 -0.92 27.79 0.99
CA ALA A 688 -0.09 28.90 0.47
C ALA A 688 -0.39 30.24 1.17
N ILE A 689 -1.66 30.53 1.47
CA ILE A 689 -2.07 31.74 2.22
C ILE A 689 -1.49 31.72 3.63
N GLN A 690 -1.62 30.60 4.36
CA GLN A 690 -1.05 30.41 5.70
C GLN A 690 0.48 30.51 5.68
N LEU A 691 1.09 29.82 4.70
CA LEU A 691 2.47 29.95 4.19
C LEU A 691 2.97 31.40 4.24
N LYS A 692 2.29 32.20 3.42
CA LYS A 692 2.63 33.59 3.19
C LYS A 692 2.45 34.42 4.44
N ALA A 693 1.29 34.33 5.08
CA ALA A 693 0.96 35.13 6.26
C ALA A 693 1.97 34.91 7.40
N HIS A 694 2.38 33.66 7.62
CA HIS A 694 3.34 33.33 8.66
C HIS A 694 4.68 34.06 8.49
N ARG A 695 5.17 34.22 7.25
CA ARG A 695 6.41 34.95 6.98
C ARG A 695 6.32 36.46 7.20
N TYR A 696 5.11 36.97 7.37
CA TYR A 696 4.84 38.35 7.77
C TYR A 696 4.61 38.49 9.28
N GLY A 697 4.85 37.42 10.06
CA GLY A 697 4.58 37.42 11.50
C GLY A 697 3.09 37.42 11.82
N LEU A 698 2.27 36.87 10.93
CA LEU A 698 0.81 36.83 11.05
C LEU A 698 0.30 35.39 11.03
N ARG A 699 -0.93 35.21 11.50
CA ARG A 699 -1.72 34.00 11.34
C ARG A 699 -2.86 34.28 10.37
N ALA A 700 -2.92 33.55 9.26
CA ALA A 700 -4.15 33.45 8.48
C ALA A 700 -4.98 32.29 9.04
N THR A 701 -6.27 32.52 9.30
CA THR A 701 -7.18 31.49 9.82
C THR A 701 -8.49 31.45 9.05
N PHE A 702 -8.99 30.23 8.82
CA PHE A 702 -10.29 29.94 8.21
C PHE A 702 -11.35 29.57 9.26
N HIS A 703 -11.09 29.90 10.53
CA HIS A 703 -12.06 29.75 11.61
C HIS A 703 -13.35 30.53 11.30
N PRO A 704 -14.55 30.01 11.62
CA PRO A 704 -15.84 30.61 11.23
C PRO A 704 -16.15 31.92 11.96
N MET A 705 -15.50 32.19 13.10
CA MET A 705 -15.64 33.46 13.84
C MET A 705 -14.42 33.67 14.75
N PRO A 706 -13.24 34.00 14.19
CA PRO A 706 -11.99 34.08 14.97
C PRO A 706 -12.01 35.27 15.94
N ILE A 707 -12.75 36.31 15.59
CA ILE A 707 -13.06 37.48 16.40
C ILE A 707 -14.58 37.58 16.45
N ASP A 708 -15.14 37.92 17.62
CA ASP A 708 -16.59 38.01 17.79
C ASP A 708 -17.20 39.05 16.84
N GLY A 709 -18.36 38.74 16.26
CA GLY A 709 -19.06 39.60 15.31
C GLY A 709 -19.25 38.93 13.95
N VAL A 710 -18.57 39.44 12.93
CA VAL A 710 -18.70 38.94 11.55
C VAL A 710 -18.04 37.57 11.41
N GLY A 711 -18.78 36.61 10.85
CA GLY A 711 -18.27 35.26 10.61
C GLY A 711 -17.54 35.12 9.28
N SER A 712 -16.73 34.06 9.16
CA SER A 712 -16.02 33.67 7.94
C SER A 712 -16.63 32.45 7.26
N GLY A 713 -17.00 32.60 5.99
CA GLY A 713 -17.59 31.56 5.15
C GLY A 713 -16.65 30.86 4.19
N LEU A 714 -17.18 29.79 3.60
CA LEU A 714 -16.61 29.12 2.43
C LEU A 714 -17.75 28.81 1.46
N HIS A 715 -18.28 29.83 0.79
CA HIS A 715 -19.42 29.59 -0.10
C HIS A 715 -18.98 28.75 -1.31
N ALA A 716 -19.76 27.73 -1.63
CA ALA A 716 -19.50 26.85 -2.77
C ALA A 716 -20.52 27.13 -3.87
N HIS A 717 -20.06 27.73 -4.95
CA HIS A 717 -20.82 27.98 -6.17
C HIS A 717 -20.74 26.76 -7.10
N ILE A 718 -21.86 26.11 -7.37
CA ILE A 718 -21.95 24.82 -8.05
C ILE A 718 -22.87 24.94 -9.27
N SER A 719 -22.37 24.55 -10.44
CA SER A 719 -23.17 24.44 -11.67
C SER A 719 -23.23 23.00 -12.19
N LEU A 720 -24.38 22.63 -12.76
CA LEU A 720 -24.62 21.34 -13.42
C LEU A 720 -24.52 21.52 -14.94
N ASN A 721 -23.58 20.83 -15.57
CA ASN A 721 -23.22 21.06 -16.97
C ASN A 721 -23.37 19.75 -17.78
N PRO A 722 -24.16 19.73 -18.88
CA PRO A 722 -24.25 18.57 -19.76
C PRO A 722 -22.91 18.19 -20.38
N ILE A 723 -22.64 16.89 -20.51
CA ILE A 723 -21.47 16.38 -21.21
C ILE A 723 -21.88 16.08 -22.67
N PHE A 724 -21.28 16.75 -23.65
CA PHE A 724 -21.55 16.48 -25.07
C PHE A 724 -20.51 15.52 -25.67
N PRO A 725 -20.91 14.51 -26.46
CA PRO A 725 -19.96 13.62 -27.14
C PRO A 725 -19.19 14.39 -28.24
N ILE A 726 -17.86 14.27 -28.22
CA ILE A 726 -16.98 14.86 -29.25
C ILE A 726 -17.05 13.98 -30.52
N PRO A 727 -17.34 14.53 -31.72
CA PRO A 727 -17.30 13.74 -32.96
C PRO A 727 -15.86 13.29 -33.28
N PRO A 728 -15.65 12.07 -33.81
CA PRO A 728 -14.31 11.58 -34.15
C PRO A 728 -13.72 12.38 -35.31
N THR A 729 -12.61 13.10 -35.06
CA THR A 729 -11.85 13.79 -36.09
C THR A 729 -10.95 12.81 -36.85
N LYS A 730 -11.05 12.77 -38.19
CA LYS A 730 -10.15 11.99 -39.05
C LYS A 730 -8.72 12.55 -38.98
N PRO A 731 -7.67 11.72 -38.99
CA PRO A 731 -6.29 12.18 -39.08
C PRO A 731 -6.05 12.83 -40.46
N ARG A 732 -5.47 14.04 -40.49
CA ARG A 732 -4.92 14.63 -41.71
C ARG A 732 -3.52 14.06 -41.97
N GLU A 733 -3.31 13.51 -43.16
CA GLU A 733 -2.00 13.11 -43.67
C GLU A 733 -1.14 14.34 -44.02
N GLY A 734 0.15 14.25 -43.63
CA GLY A 734 1.35 14.79 -44.28
C GLY A 734 1.42 16.23 -44.77
N SER A 735 2.33 17.03 -44.18
CA SER A 735 3.32 17.81 -44.95
C SER A 735 4.46 18.33 -44.07
N GLU A 736 5.66 17.82 -44.38
CA GLU A 736 6.97 18.49 -44.45
C GLU A 736 7.46 19.44 -43.34
N ILE A 737 8.62 19.05 -42.80
CA ILE A 737 9.53 19.85 -41.98
C ILE A 737 10.18 20.92 -42.86
N GLN A 738 10.05 22.20 -42.48
CA GLN A 738 11.00 23.25 -42.87
C GLN A 738 11.72 23.79 -41.62
N ASN A 739 13.05 23.76 -41.68
CA ASN A 739 13.97 24.32 -40.70
C ASN A 739 13.89 25.86 -40.63
N ALA A 740 13.87 26.43 -39.43
CA ALA A 740 14.21 27.84 -39.18
C ALA A 740 14.75 28.04 -37.73
N PRO A 741 15.60 29.05 -37.49
CA PRO A 741 16.70 29.07 -36.49
C PRO A 741 16.26 29.56 -35.08
N PRO A 742 17.13 29.51 -34.04
CA PRO A 742 16.68 29.66 -32.64
C PRO A 742 16.46 31.14 -32.29
N PRO A 743 15.42 31.51 -31.52
CA PRO A 743 15.22 32.89 -31.13
C PRO A 743 15.91 33.20 -29.79
N THR A 744 16.71 34.26 -29.85
CA THR A 744 17.22 35.06 -28.75
C THR A 744 16.11 35.86 -28.04
N ALA A 745 16.46 36.35 -26.85
CA ALA A 745 15.62 37.08 -25.90
C ALA A 745 14.90 38.35 -26.42
N ALA A 746 13.81 38.67 -25.71
CA ALA A 746 13.13 39.97 -25.54
C ALA A 746 11.74 40.15 -26.20
N ALA A 747 10.73 40.16 -25.31
CA ALA A 747 9.57 41.04 -25.17
C ALA A 747 8.61 41.40 -26.33
N ALA A 748 7.32 41.42 -25.92
CA ALA A 748 6.21 42.33 -26.29
C ALA A 748 5.10 41.80 -27.23
N GLU A 749 3.90 41.73 -26.63
CA GLU A 749 2.56 42.16 -27.12
C GLU A 749 2.18 41.94 -28.59
N THR A 750 1.10 41.20 -28.86
CA THR A 750 -0.21 41.76 -29.32
C THR A 750 -1.23 40.67 -29.69
N GLU A 751 -2.49 41.08 -29.60
CA GLU A 751 -3.78 40.42 -29.82
C GLU A 751 -3.92 39.61 -31.12
N ILE A 752 -4.79 38.58 -31.08
CA ILE A 752 -5.50 38.10 -32.28
C ILE A 752 -7.00 38.11 -31.99
N THR A 753 -7.69 38.89 -32.82
CA THR A 753 -9.12 39.18 -32.86
C THR A 753 -9.94 38.06 -33.52
N LEU A 754 -11.21 37.98 -33.10
CA LEU A 754 -12.29 37.18 -33.69
C LEU A 754 -12.71 37.70 -35.07
N SER A 755 -12.96 36.79 -36.01
CA SER A 755 -13.88 37.02 -37.14
C SER A 755 -14.70 35.76 -37.48
N ASP A 756 -16.01 36.00 -37.56
CA ASP A 756 -17.20 35.13 -37.73
C ASP A 756 -17.54 34.99 -39.25
N PRO A 757 -18.67 34.42 -39.75
CA PRO A 757 -19.51 33.26 -39.39
C PRO A 757 -19.74 32.31 -40.62
N ALA A 758 -20.56 31.25 -40.40
CA ALA A 758 -21.42 30.53 -41.37
C ALA A 758 -21.04 29.11 -41.80
N ALA A 759 -21.65 28.11 -41.13
CA ALA A 759 -22.18 26.89 -41.75
C ALA A 759 -23.25 26.25 -40.82
N PRO A 760 -24.30 25.60 -41.35
CA PRO A 760 -25.61 25.53 -40.73
C PRO A 760 -25.74 24.47 -39.63
N ALA A 761 -26.67 24.75 -38.72
CA ALA A 761 -27.12 23.92 -37.62
C ALA A 761 -27.49 22.50 -38.04
N ALA A 762 -26.74 21.51 -37.55
CA ALA A 762 -27.28 20.18 -37.33
C ALA A 762 -27.82 20.15 -35.90
N ALA A 763 -29.14 20.07 -35.76
CA ALA A 763 -29.81 19.90 -34.48
C ALA A 763 -29.36 18.57 -33.83
N ILE A 764 -28.48 18.68 -32.84
CA ILE A 764 -28.19 17.61 -31.89
C ILE A 764 -28.93 17.99 -30.62
N THR A 765 -29.99 17.24 -30.32
CA THR A 765 -30.79 17.42 -29.10
C THR A 765 -29.90 17.28 -27.88
N ALA A 766 -29.61 18.41 -27.22
CA ALA A 766 -29.02 18.44 -25.89
C ALA A 766 -29.96 17.68 -24.93
N ALA A 767 -29.41 16.82 -24.07
CA ALA A 767 -30.17 16.34 -22.92
C ALA A 767 -30.60 17.57 -22.11
N PRO A 768 -31.90 17.83 -21.92
CA PRO A 768 -32.34 19.01 -21.19
C PRO A 768 -31.94 18.83 -19.72
N THR A 769 -31.01 19.68 -19.22
CA THR A 769 -30.96 19.95 -17.78
C THR A 769 -32.35 20.48 -17.42
N PRO A 770 -33.10 19.87 -16.46
CA PRO A 770 -34.44 20.31 -16.14
C PRO A 770 -34.46 21.81 -15.84
N SER A 771 -35.37 22.55 -16.47
CA SER A 771 -35.54 23.97 -16.18
C SER A 771 -35.95 24.15 -14.71
N TYR A 772 -35.27 25.04 -13.99
CA TYR A 772 -35.66 25.46 -12.65
C TYR A 772 -37.11 25.99 -12.69
N PRO A 773 -38.03 25.59 -11.78
CA PRO A 773 -37.87 25.03 -10.42
C PRO A 773 -37.91 23.49 -10.31
N GLU A 774 -37.91 22.74 -11.42
CA GLU A 774 -38.11 21.28 -11.40
C GLU A 774 -36.84 20.47 -11.12
N SER A 775 -35.73 21.09 -10.68
CA SER A 775 -34.46 20.39 -10.52
C SER A 775 -34.50 19.37 -9.36
N PRO A 776 -34.49 18.05 -9.64
CA PRO A 776 -34.54 17.04 -8.58
C PRO A 776 -33.23 16.94 -7.79
N PHE A 777 -32.11 17.33 -8.42
CA PHE A 777 -30.80 17.39 -7.76
C PHE A 777 -30.85 18.36 -6.57
N TRP A 778 -31.23 19.61 -6.82
CA TRP A 778 -31.28 20.63 -5.78
C TRP A 778 -32.40 20.37 -4.77
N ALA A 779 -33.53 19.78 -5.21
CA ALA A 779 -34.61 19.39 -4.31
C ALA A 779 -34.13 18.40 -3.25
N SER A 780 -33.36 17.40 -3.67
CA SER A 780 -32.78 16.40 -2.77
C SER A 780 -31.71 17.01 -1.85
N VAL A 781 -30.84 17.88 -2.38
CA VAL A 781 -29.86 18.64 -1.58
C VAL A 781 -30.56 19.46 -0.49
N LEU A 782 -31.60 20.22 -0.83
CA LEU A 782 -32.38 21.03 0.11
C LEU A 782 -33.01 20.16 1.20
N SER A 783 -33.59 19.01 0.82
CA SER A 783 -34.20 18.08 1.79
C SER A 783 -33.18 17.40 2.71
N SER A 784 -31.92 17.29 2.28
CA SER A 784 -30.83 16.69 3.06
C SER A 784 -30.00 17.73 3.81
N LEU A 785 -30.34 19.01 3.72
CA LEU A 785 -29.47 20.11 4.12
C LEU A 785 -29.10 20.07 5.61
N ARG A 786 -30.05 19.69 6.48
CA ARG A 786 -29.81 19.49 7.92
C ARG A 786 -28.71 18.45 8.19
N ALA A 787 -28.69 17.35 7.43
CA ALA A 787 -27.69 16.31 7.55
C ALA A 787 -26.36 16.69 6.87
N ILE A 788 -26.41 17.45 5.78
CA ILE A 788 -25.23 18.00 5.09
C ILE A 788 -24.43 18.93 6.02
N CYS A 789 -25.10 19.68 6.90
CA CYS A 789 -24.45 20.56 7.89
C CYS A 789 -23.42 19.84 8.78
N ALA A 790 -23.56 18.53 9.02
CA ALA A 790 -22.56 17.78 9.78
C ALA A 790 -21.16 17.78 9.12
N PHE A 791 -21.09 17.97 7.80
CA PHE A 791 -19.86 18.05 7.03
C PHE A 791 -19.48 19.49 6.64
N THR A 792 -20.47 20.35 6.35
CA THR A 792 -20.21 21.73 5.92
C THR A 792 -20.02 22.71 7.07
N LEU A 793 -20.58 22.41 8.26
CA LEU A 793 -20.50 23.16 9.51
C LEU A 793 -20.09 22.20 10.64
N PRO A 794 -18.84 21.71 10.64
CA PRO A 794 -18.49 20.50 11.37
C PRO A 794 -18.23 20.74 12.87
N ALA A 795 -18.18 21.97 13.38
CA ALA A 795 -17.81 22.25 14.77
C ALA A 795 -18.87 23.11 15.46
N GLN A 796 -18.91 23.11 16.80
CA GLN A 796 -19.85 23.97 17.53
C GLN A 796 -19.65 25.47 17.17
N GLU A 797 -18.42 25.88 16.89
CA GLU A 797 -18.05 27.22 16.44
C GLU A 797 -18.68 27.58 15.08
N SER A 798 -18.91 26.60 14.20
CA SER A 798 -19.57 26.79 12.90
C SER A 798 -20.97 27.35 13.06
N TYR A 799 -21.69 26.89 14.08
CA TYR A 799 -23.10 27.26 14.32
C TYR A 799 -23.27 28.68 14.86
N LYS A 800 -22.18 29.36 15.26
CA LYS A 800 -22.21 30.81 15.53
C LYS A 800 -22.54 31.64 14.28
N ARG A 801 -22.35 31.07 13.09
CA ARG A 801 -22.71 31.69 11.80
C ARG A 801 -24.17 31.43 11.38
N VAL A 802 -24.84 30.46 11.98
CA VAL A 802 -26.22 30.08 11.63
C VAL A 802 -27.19 31.00 12.37
N ILE A 803 -27.24 32.24 11.91
CA ILE A 803 -28.05 33.32 12.51
C ILE A 803 -28.80 34.04 11.40
N ASP A 804 -29.96 34.60 11.75
CA ASP A 804 -30.78 35.40 10.83
C ASP A 804 -30.23 36.83 10.72
N ASP A 805 -30.53 37.50 9.60
CA ASP A 805 -30.23 38.91 9.37
C ASP A 805 -28.73 39.28 9.38
N ALA A 806 -27.85 38.28 9.18
CA ALA A 806 -26.39 38.46 9.15
C ALA A 806 -25.77 38.18 7.78
N TRP A 807 -26.58 37.90 6.75
CA TRP A 807 -26.13 37.61 5.39
C TRP A 807 -25.20 36.39 5.31
N THR A 808 -25.29 35.46 6.27
CA THR A 808 -24.51 34.21 6.34
C THR A 808 -25.25 33.00 5.77
N GLY A 809 -26.46 33.21 5.23
CA GLY A 809 -27.34 32.14 4.72
C GLY A 809 -28.54 31.84 5.62
N GLY A 810 -28.71 32.55 6.74
CA GLY A 810 -29.87 32.44 7.61
C GLY A 810 -29.95 31.14 8.42
N SER A 811 -31.03 30.97 9.19
CA SER A 811 -31.27 29.78 10.03
C SER A 811 -32.31 28.80 9.49
N TRP A 812 -32.87 29.03 8.31
CA TRP A 812 -33.98 28.25 7.75
C TRP A 812 -33.54 27.36 6.58
N VAL A 813 -34.10 26.15 6.48
CA VAL A 813 -33.92 25.28 5.32
C VAL A 813 -34.76 25.83 4.17
N ALA A 814 -34.12 26.64 3.33
CA ALA A 814 -34.76 27.34 2.24
C ALA A 814 -33.81 27.51 1.04
N TRP A 815 -34.41 27.81 -0.11
CA TRP A 815 -33.68 28.23 -1.30
C TRP A 815 -34.31 29.48 -1.89
N GLY A 816 -33.53 30.28 -2.61
CA GLY A 816 -34.02 31.53 -3.18
C GLY A 816 -33.10 32.12 -4.24
N THR A 817 -33.67 32.78 -5.24
CA THR A 817 -32.92 33.46 -6.30
C THR A 817 -32.39 34.81 -5.81
N GLU A 818 -31.07 34.99 -5.89
CA GLU A 818 -30.35 36.18 -5.39
C GLU A 818 -30.54 36.50 -3.89
N ASN A 819 -31.19 35.60 -3.14
CA ASN A 819 -31.49 35.78 -1.73
C ASN A 819 -30.31 35.33 -0.87
N ARG A 820 -29.66 36.25 -0.15
CA ARG A 820 -28.54 35.95 0.76
C ARG A 820 -29.00 35.46 2.15
N GLU A 821 -30.29 35.51 2.47
CA GLU A 821 -30.82 35.02 3.76
C GLU A 821 -31.23 33.54 3.71
N VAL A 822 -30.85 32.83 2.66
CA VAL A 822 -31.09 31.40 2.51
C VAL A 822 -29.78 30.62 2.31
N PRO A 823 -29.71 29.37 2.78
CA PRO A 823 -28.49 28.59 2.72
C PRO A 823 -28.21 28.00 1.33
N LEU A 824 -29.23 27.89 0.47
CA LEU A 824 -29.13 27.45 -0.92
C LEU A 824 -29.59 28.57 -1.86
N ARG A 825 -28.65 29.40 -2.32
CA ARG A 825 -28.97 30.58 -3.13
C ARG A 825 -28.78 30.27 -4.62
N ARG A 826 -29.77 30.54 -5.46
CA ARG A 826 -29.58 30.53 -6.91
C ARG A 826 -28.96 31.86 -7.33
N VAL A 827 -27.86 31.80 -8.06
CA VAL A 827 -27.14 32.98 -8.57
C VAL A 827 -27.30 33.03 -10.08
N MET A 828 -27.77 34.17 -10.57
CA MET A 828 -28.01 34.45 -11.98
C MET A 828 -26.72 34.98 -12.62
N GLY A 829 -26.38 34.43 -13.78
CA GLY A 829 -25.24 34.90 -14.58
C GLY A 829 -25.57 36.17 -15.36
N SER A 830 -24.52 36.84 -15.84
CA SER A 830 -24.64 38.02 -16.73
C SER A 830 -25.06 37.66 -18.17
N SER A 831 -25.05 36.37 -18.51
CA SER A 831 -25.47 35.81 -19.79
C SER A 831 -26.27 34.51 -19.60
N SER A 832 -27.10 34.16 -20.58
CA SER A 832 -27.91 32.94 -20.54
C SER A 832 -27.02 31.69 -20.48
N GLY A 833 -27.17 30.88 -19.43
CA GLY A 833 -26.40 29.64 -19.24
C GLY A 833 -25.32 29.70 -18.16
N ASP A 834 -25.10 30.86 -17.52
CA ASP A 834 -24.14 31.04 -16.41
C ASP A 834 -24.81 31.03 -15.03
N GLU A 835 -25.90 30.26 -14.91
CA GLU A 835 -26.65 30.08 -13.66
C GLU A 835 -26.00 28.99 -12.78
N ARG A 836 -25.98 29.23 -11.47
CA ARG A 836 -25.40 28.31 -10.49
C ARG A 836 -26.12 28.39 -9.16
N PHE A 837 -25.87 27.43 -8.28
CA PHE A 837 -26.32 27.45 -6.90
C PHE A 837 -25.15 27.63 -5.95
N GLU A 838 -25.32 28.49 -4.97
CA GLU A 838 -24.37 28.82 -3.93
C GLU A 838 -24.83 28.17 -2.62
N ILE A 839 -24.00 27.28 -2.07
CA ILE A 839 -24.16 26.74 -0.71
C ILE A 839 -23.48 27.69 0.26
N ARG A 840 -24.28 28.35 1.10
CA ARG A 840 -23.82 29.38 2.04
C ARG A 840 -23.57 28.85 3.45
N CYS A 841 -24.24 27.75 3.80
CA CYS A 841 -24.08 27.01 5.05
C CYS A 841 -22.82 26.12 5.06
N MET A 842 -21.67 26.69 4.69
CA MET A 842 -20.36 26.02 4.66
C MET A 842 -19.29 26.96 5.20
N ASP A 843 -18.33 26.43 5.96
CA ASP A 843 -17.21 27.18 6.52
C ASP A 843 -15.85 26.51 6.32
N GLY A 844 -14.81 27.20 6.78
CA GLY A 844 -13.42 26.81 6.62
C GLY A 844 -12.97 25.58 7.39
N MET A 845 -13.72 25.11 8.40
CA MET A 845 -13.34 23.99 9.25
C MET A 845 -13.72 22.63 8.66
N GLY A 846 -14.68 22.60 7.73
CA GLY A 846 -15.17 21.39 7.08
C GLY A 846 -14.11 20.64 6.27
N ASN A 847 -14.20 19.31 6.27
CA ASN A 847 -13.57 18.51 5.22
C ASN A 847 -14.31 18.77 3.91
N ALA A 848 -13.69 19.55 3.01
CA ALA A 848 -14.33 19.98 1.77
C ALA A 848 -14.64 18.81 0.82
N TYR A 849 -13.90 17.69 0.88
CA TYR A 849 -14.25 16.49 0.11
C TYR A 849 -15.54 15.86 0.62
N PHE A 850 -15.71 15.72 1.94
CA PHE A 850 -16.94 15.18 2.52
C PHE A 850 -18.12 16.13 2.35
N ALA A 851 -17.92 17.44 2.52
CA ALA A 851 -18.94 18.45 2.30
C ALA A 851 -19.52 18.36 0.87
N LEU A 852 -18.66 18.38 -0.16
CA LEU A 852 -19.13 18.24 -1.53
C LEU A 852 -19.63 16.82 -1.85
N ALA A 853 -19.08 15.77 -1.22
CA ALA A 853 -19.59 14.42 -1.39
C ALA A 853 -21.01 14.28 -0.83
N ALA A 854 -21.33 14.93 0.29
CA ALA A 854 -22.66 14.96 0.86
C ALA A 854 -23.65 15.68 -0.07
N ILE A 855 -23.25 16.85 -0.61
CA ILE A 855 -24.07 17.65 -1.54
C ILE A 855 -24.33 16.85 -2.83
N VAL A 856 -23.28 16.35 -3.48
CA VAL A 856 -23.39 15.61 -4.74
C VAL A 856 -24.09 14.26 -4.54
N GLY A 857 -23.84 13.59 -3.41
CA GLY A 857 -24.50 12.35 -3.03
C GLY A 857 -26.01 12.51 -2.87
N ALA A 858 -26.45 13.57 -2.16
CA ALA A 858 -27.87 13.90 -2.05
C ALA A 858 -28.47 14.22 -3.42
N GLY A 859 -27.81 15.07 -4.20
CA GLY A 859 -28.30 15.45 -5.52
C GLY A 859 -28.40 14.28 -6.52
N LEU A 860 -27.46 13.33 -6.46
CA LEU A 860 -27.52 12.08 -7.23
C LEU A 860 -28.74 11.23 -6.87
N GLU A 861 -29.06 11.07 -5.59
CA GLU A 861 -30.27 10.34 -5.19
C GLU A 861 -31.54 11.02 -5.71
N GLY A 862 -31.56 12.36 -5.73
CA GLY A 862 -32.66 13.12 -6.33
C GLY A 862 -32.86 12.80 -7.81
N LEU A 863 -31.77 12.77 -8.58
CA LEU A 863 -31.81 12.39 -9.99
C LEU A 863 -32.25 10.92 -10.18
N ASP A 864 -31.69 10.00 -9.40
CA ASP A 864 -32.03 8.57 -9.45
C ASP A 864 -33.51 8.31 -9.13
N LEU A 865 -34.09 9.02 -8.16
CA LEU A 865 -35.52 8.94 -7.80
C LEU A 865 -36.41 9.52 -8.90
N TRP A 866 -36.00 10.63 -9.49
CA TRP A 866 -36.72 11.25 -10.60
C TRP A 866 -36.87 10.30 -11.79
N GLU A 867 -35.79 9.60 -12.16
CA GLU A 867 -35.81 8.59 -13.23
C GLU A 867 -36.73 7.40 -12.92
N ARG A 868 -36.93 7.07 -11.64
CA ARG A 868 -37.85 6.01 -11.17
C ARG A 868 -39.31 6.46 -11.07
N GLY A 869 -39.60 7.72 -11.37
CA GLY A 869 -40.94 8.29 -11.36
C GLY A 869 -41.32 9.04 -10.08
N GLU A 870 -40.44 9.11 -9.09
CA GLU A 870 -40.62 9.87 -7.86
C GLU A 870 -40.22 11.34 -8.07
N LYS A 871 -41.07 12.07 -8.78
CA LYS A 871 -40.79 13.45 -9.20
C LYS A 871 -40.94 14.45 -8.06
N ARG A 872 -39.82 14.95 -7.52
CA ARG A 872 -39.77 16.03 -6.53
C ARG A 872 -38.98 17.23 -7.07
N GLY A 873 -39.62 18.40 -7.11
CA GLY A 873 -38.99 19.67 -7.48
C GLY A 873 -38.51 20.45 -6.24
N LEU A 874 -37.83 21.57 -6.49
CA LEU A 874 -37.20 22.41 -5.45
C LEU A 874 -38.23 23.15 -4.58
N GLY A 875 -39.48 23.24 -5.06
CA GLY A 875 -40.56 23.98 -4.39
C GLY A 875 -40.59 25.44 -4.83
N ARG A 876 -41.18 26.30 -4.00
CA ARG A 876 -41.33 27.72 -4.28
C ARG A 876 -40.01 28.47 -4.02
N ASP A 877 -39.67 29.39 -4.92
CA ASP A 877 -38.53 30.30 -4.79
C ASP A 877 -38.77 31.30 -3.64
N CYS A 878 -37.87 31.34 -2.66
CA CYS A 878 -37.96 32.28 -1.53
C CYS A 878 -37.40 33.65 -1.91
N ASP A 879 -38.29 34.57 -2.28
CA ASP A 879 -38.00 35.95 -2.67
C ASP A 879 -38.02 36.95 -1.49
N VAL A 880 -38.32 36.48 -0.28
CA VAL A 880 -38.30 37.27 0.97
C VAL A 880 -37.35 36.66 2.00
N ASN A 881 -37.07 37.38 3.08
CA ASN A 881 -36.26 36.86 4.18
C ASN A 881 -37.10 35.85 5.02
N PRO A 882 -36.69 34.55 5.11
CA PRO A 882 -37.44 33.55 5.86
C PRO A 882 -37.66 33.89 7.33
N SER A 883 -36.73 34.61 7.96
CA SER A 883 -36.82 34.95 9.40
C SER A 883 -37.97 35.92 9.72
N LYS A 884 -38.53 36.57 8.70
CA LYS A 884 -39.65 37.52 8.83
C LYS A 884 -40.99 36.91 8.43
N MET A 885 -41.01 35.65 8.02
CA MET A 885 -42.24 34.95 7.65
C MET A 885 -43.06 34.60 8.90
N THR A 886 -44.38 34.69 8.77
CA THR A 886 -45.31 34.03 9.69
C THR A 886 -45.37 32.54 9.40
N ASP A 887 -45.82 31.71 10.35
CA ASP A 887 -45.94 30.25 10.15
C ASP A 887 -46.76 29.89 8.90
N ALA A 888 -47.86 30.62 8.65
CA ALA A 888 -48.70 30.41 7.47
C ALA A 888 -47.96 30.73 6.15
N GLN A 889 -47.10 31.76 6.15
CA GLN A 889 -46.24 32.05 5.00
C GLN A 889 -45.14 31.00 4.85
N GLY A 890 -44.58 30.51 5.95
CA GLY A 890 -43.61 29.40 5.94
C GLY A 890 -44.21 28.15 5.29
N GLU A 891 -45.43 27.76 5.67
CA GLU A 891 -46.18 26.66 5.04
C GLU A 891 -46.41 26.89 3.53
N GLU A 892 -46.75 28.12 3.13
CA GLU A 892 -46.98 28.50 1.72
C GLU A 892 -45.70 28.39 0.86
N TYR A 893 -44.53 28.67 1.45
CA TYR A 893 -43.23 28.55 0.78
C TYR A 893 -42.60 27.15 0.96
N GLY A 894 -43.17 26.29 1.80
CA GLY A 894 -42.58 24.98 2.16
C GLY A 894 -41.35 25.09 3.06
N ILE A 895 -41.22 26.20 3.80
CA ILE A 895 -40.11 26.50 4.71
C ILE A 895 -40.63 26.34 6.14
N THR A 896 -40.49 25.12 6.68
CA THR A 896 -41.00 24.77 8.02
C THR A 896 -39.91 24.28 8.96
N GLU A 897 -38.70 24.07 8.46
CA GLU A 897 -37.58 23.52 9.21
C GLU A 897 -36.43 24.52 9.30
N LYS A 898 -35.79 24.56 10.48
CA LYS A 898 -34.53 25.28 10.67
C LYS A 898 -33.34 24.43 10.25
N LEU A 899 -32.20 25.06 9.99
CA LEU A 899 -30.90 24.40 10.01
C LEU A 899 -30.57 23.95 11.45
N PRO A 900 -29.70 22.94 11.63
CA PRO A 900 -29.20 22.59 12.96
C PRO A 900 -28.59 23.81 13.64
N GLN A 901 -28.83 23.95 14.94
CA GLN A 901 -28.30 25.06 15.76
C GLN A 901 -27.07 24.66 16.57
N SER A 902 -26.66 23.39 16.46
CA SER A 902 -25.47 22.84 17.09
C SER A 902 -24.89 21.71 16.24
N VAL A 903 -23.63 21.37 16.50
CA VAL A 903 -22.99 20.24 15.82
C VAL A 903 -23.70 18.93 16.15
N GLU A 904 -24.19 18.75 17.38
CA GLU A 904 -24.88 17.52 17.77
C GLU A 904 -26.21 17.35 17.02
N GLU A 905 -26.99 18.41 16.84
CA GLU A 905 -28.21 18.34 16.02
C GLU A 905 -27.93 17.93 14.57
N ALA A 906 -26.82 18.41 14.00
CA ALA A 906 -26.41 18.03 12.65
C ALA A 906 -25.93 16.57 12.60
N LEU A 907 -25.18 16.11 13.60
CA LEU A 907 -24.75 14.70 13.70
C LEU A 907 -25.94 13.75 13.86
N VAL A 908 -26.96 14.12 14.63
CA VAL A 908 -28.22 13.35 14.75
C VAL A 908 -28.97 13.33 13.41
N ALA A 909 -29.04 14.46 12.71
CA ALA A 909 -29.65 14.52 11.38
C ALA A 909 -28.89 13.63 10.37
N LEU A 910 -27.55 13.59 10.45
CA LEU A 910 -26.71 12.71 9.64
C LEU A 910 -26.91 11.22 9.98
N GLU A 911 -27.02 10.87 11.26
CA GLU A 911 -27.28 9.50 11.72
C GLU A 911 -28.59 8.94 11.16
N GLY A 912 -29.62 9.79 11.08
CA GLY A 912 -30.92 9.47 10.48
C GLY A 912 -30.98 9.57 8.95
N SER A 913 -29.95 10.07 8.27
CA SER A 913 -29.96 10.28 6.82
C SER A 913 -29.46 9.05 6.06
N GLU A 914 -30.37 8.19 5.62
CA GLU A 914 -30.02 7.03 4.78
C GLU A 914 -29.36 7.46 3.46
N THR A 915 -29.82 8.56 2.86
CA THR A 915 -29.25 9.14 1.64
C THR A 915 -27.75 9.40 1.77
N LEU A 916 -27.33 10.13 2.82
CA LEU A 916 -25.93 10.47 3.01
C LEU A 916 -25.09 9.27 3.49
N ARG A 917 -25.67 8.39 4.32
CA ARG A 917 -25.02 7.16 4.77
C ARG A 917 -24.72 6.21 3.60
N LYS A 918 -25.62 6.10 2.63
CA LYS A 918 -25.38 5.34 1.40
C LYS A 918 -24.38 6.03 0.47
N ALA A 919 -24.46 7.35 0.34
CA ALA A 919 -23.59 8.11 -0.57
C ALA A 919 -22.12 8.14 -0.12
N ILE A 920 -21.88 8.34 1.18
CA ILE A 920 -20.53 8.44 1.77
C ILE A 920 -20.03 7.07 2.24
N GLY A 921 -20.94 6.18 2.65
CA GLY A 921 -20.65 4.86 3.17
C GLY A 921 -21.00 4.75 4.66
N HIS A 922 -21.79 3.75 5.04
CA HIS A 922 -22.33 3.62 6.40
C HIS A 922 -21.25 3.55 7.47
N GLY A 923 -20.16 2.82 7.21
CA GLY A 923 -19.02 2.71 8.13
C GLY A 923 -18.30 4.05 8.32
N VAL A 924 -18.08 4.78 7.22
CA VAL A 924 -17.42 6.09 7.22
C VAL A 924 -18.25 7.12 7.99
N VAL A 925 -19.57 7.16 7.76
CA VAL A 925 -20.47 8.08 8.48
C VAL A 925 -20.51 7.76 9.97
N ARG A 926 -20.61 6.47 10.34
CA ARG A 926 -20.55 6.06 11.75
C ARG A 926 -19.26 6.53 12.42
N ASP A 927 -18.12 6.26 11.78
CA ASP A 927 -16.81 6.58 12.35
C ASP A 927 -16.59 8.11 12.41
N TYR A 928 -17.04 8.85 11.40
CA TYR A 928 -17.04 10.32 11.41
C TYR A 928 -17.86 10.88 12.59
N ILE A 929 -19.08 10.39 12.81
CA ILE A 929 -19.94 10.85 13.93
C ILE A 929 -19.25 10.60 15.28
N LEU A 930 -18.69 9.41 15.49
CA LEU A 930 -17.98 9.07 16.73
C LEU A 930 -16.75 9.96 16.94
N MET A 931 -15.99 10.22 15.88
CA MET A 931 -14.83 11.11 15.90
C MET A 931 -15.22 12.55 16.26
N LYS A 932 -16.29 13.09 15.63
CA LYS A 932 -16.77 14.45 15.88
C LYS A 932 -17.36 14.64 17.28
N ARG A 933 -18.05 13.63 17.83
CA ARG A 933 -18.50 13.65 19.23
C ARG A 933 -17.32 13.66 20.20
N ALA A 934 -16.27 12.88 19.94
CA ALA A 934 -15.05 12.90 20.75
C ALA A 934 -14.29 14.23 20.67
N GLU A 935 -14.23 14.85 19.48
CA GLU A 935 -13.69 16.22 19.34
C GLU A 935 -14.51 17.21 20.16
N GLN A 936 -15.84 17.16 20.06
CA GLN A 936 -16.72 18.09 20.78
C GLN A 936 -16.60 17.93 22.30
N GLU A 937 -16.50 16.69 22.81
CA GLU A 937 -16.25 16.43 24.22
C GLU A 937 -14.96 17.09 24.70
N LYS A 938 -13.88 16.95 23.92
CA LYS A 938 -12.60 17.58 24.23
C LYS A 938 -12.67 19.11 24.19
N LEU A 939 -13.28 19.67 23.16
CA LEU A 939 -13.42 21.12 23.01
C LEU A 939 -14.29 21.72 24.12
N ASN A 940 -15.30 20.99 24.61
CA ASN A 940 -16.14 21.42 25.73
C ASN A 940 -15.40 21.49 27.07
N GLN A 941 -14.25 20.83 27.20
CA GLN A 941 -13.40 20.91 28.40
C GLN A 941 -12.51 22.17 28.42
N MET A 942 -12.46 22.93 27.33
CA MET A 942 -11.67 24.15 27.22
C MET A 942 -12.51 25.39 27.55
N GLU A 943 -11.92 26.36 28.26
CA GLU A 943 -12.50 27.70 28.38
C GLU A 943 -12.65 28.33 26.98
N GLU A 944 -13.73 29.10 26.75
CA GLU A 944 -14.08 29.59 25.41
C GLU A 944 -12.92 30.33 24.71
N GLY A 945 -12.21 31.21 25.43
CA GLY A 945 -11.06 31.94 24.88
C GLY A 945 -9.94 31.00 24.43
N LYS A 946 -9.56 30.04 25.26
CA LYS A 946 -8.52 29.04 24.94
C LYS A 946 -8.94 28.12 23.81
N ARG A 947 -10.22 27.71 23.78
CA ARG A 947 -10.80 26.91 22.70
C ARG A 947 -10.68 27.63 21.36
N ARG A 948 -11.08 28.90 21.33
CA ARG A 948 -10.99 29.76 20.15
C ARG A 948 -9.55 29.90 19.67
N GLU A 949 -8.61 30.20 20.56
CA GLU A 949 -7.18 30.27 20.22
C GLU A 949 -6.65 28.93 19.69
N TRP A 950 -7.05 27.81 20.30
CA TRP A 950 -6.66 26.47 19.88
C TRP A 950 -7.12 26.14 18.46
N LEU A 951 -8.35 26.56 18.10
CA LEU A 951 -8.91 26.39 16.77
C LEU A 951 -8.29 27.36 15.75
N ILE A 952 -8.07 28.63 16.11
CA ILE A 952 -7.37 29.62 15.27
C ILE A 952 -5.99 29.11 14.85
N GLN A 953 -5.29 28.38 15.71
CA GLN A 953 -3.96 27.83 15.41
C GLN A 953 -3.98 26.60 14.48
N ARG A 954 -5.14 25.98 14.26
CA ARG A 954 -5.28 24.76 13.45
C ARG A 954 -6.02 24.97 12.14
N TYR A 955 -6.95 25.92 12.12
CA TYR A 955 -7.72 26.31 10.94
C TYR A 955 -7.28 27.66 10.40
#